data_AF-A0A1G6Z3G4-F1
#
_entry.id   AF-A0A1G6Z3G4-F1
#
_cell.length_a   1.000
_cell.length_b   1.000
_cell.length_c   1.000
_cell.angle_alpha   90.00
_cell.angle_beta   90.00
_cell.angle_gamma   90.00
#
_symmetry.space_group_name_H-M   'P 1'
#
loop_
_entity.id
_entity.type
_entity.pdbx_description
1 polymer ?
#
loop_
_entity_poly.entity_id
_entity_poly.type
_entity_poly.pdbx_seq_one_letter_code
_entity_poly.pdbx_strand_id
1 'polypeptide(L)'
;MTKYPDGLLDWSGNRAGGVKKLFYGGSGRPVGKVIETPLLTRLWEWSDSVVQFEPGIPRAVLLLGGPGNGKTEAIEQTLRRIDSRLALSGALIDKLAAVFESKDGVPPGRLVEVDLGALSGGRSSGTISIVQDASEGNPGSPDLPAQLLCNDLAGLVEDNVSKRIYLACINRGVLDDALILATERGDTEIGALLKQIIRSVSMAAHGVSCWPLQGYPGIAVWPMDVETLVAGVQGQPSPAEQVLHIAANADHWPDFGACEAGQYCPFCTSRRLLSGEPHAGSLAKLLRWYELASGKRWNFRDLFSLVAHLLAGTPSNADASGYSPCKWAAKQLNPPGGDPRKADVLRKRGVFRLLASQYQHALFGDWPIEHASGLRRDIADLGLGDFPALVAIQQFLALDKRRESTATLRAQLSGMSSVLDPAKASPTFEVRVSANTVIRYEDLDRRFSLSIQGGREYLQEYQCLSEIEISALKVLEEADNKLSDHLVRRSRPATAIRVQALLRAIACRLARRSIGVRCCVTKDADVLEEFHRVTNGDSSALQQAIRQVEALLNVNRRFVVCLNNTFGEPLPPPERRAMLTTDIQRVKPVPALEGVERPRSPMPFLRVGAQGNARPIALTFDLFKATKSLRRGMVASSLPRSVVALLDTTRAGLAGAIVRDEDALEGAEIRIGIRDEVIVRTFGSFVIRQEGA
;
A
#
# COMPACT_ATOMS: atom_id res chain seq x y z
N MET A 1 -3.44 1.05 31.83
CA MET A 1 -3.21 1.32 30.39
C MET A 1 -2.92 2.80 30.20
N THR A 2 -1.93 3.14 29.38
CA THR A 2 -1.66 4.53 28.97
C THR A 2 -2.86 5.08 28.23
N LYS A 3 -3.36 6.27 28.61
CA LYS A 3 -4.47 6.94 27.91
C LYS A 3 -4.01 7.47 26.54
N TYR A 4 -4.93 7.60 25.61
CA TYR A 4 -4.69 8.21 24.30
C TYR A 4 -4.85 9.73 24.36
N PRO A 5 -4.10 10.49 23.54
CA PRO A 5 -3.26 10.04 22.42
C PRO A 5 -1.85 9.53 22.79
N ASP A 6 -1.35 9.75 24.00
CA ASP A 6 0.03 9.42 24.39
C ASP A 6 0.35 7.92 24.20
N GLY A 7 -0.57 7.02 24.57
CA GLY A 7 -0.40 5.58 24.39
C GLY A 7 -0.29 5.13 22.92
N LEU A 8 -0.75 5.93 21.95
CA LEU A 8 -0.63 5.60 20.52
C LEU A 8 0.80 5.81 20.01
N LEU A 9 1.66 6.55 20.71
CA LEU A 9 3.04 6.74 20.28
C LEU A 9 3.82 5.42 20.26
N ASP A 10 3.46 4.48 21.14
CA ASP A 10 4.10 3.16 21.23
C ASP A 10 3.67 2.19 20.11
N TRP A 11 2.67 2.58 19.31
CA TRP A 11 2.25 1.84 18.12
C TRP A 11 3.19 2.06 16.93
N SER A 12 4.04 3.08 17.00
CA SER A 12 5.02 3.38 15.95
C SER A 12 5.98 2.21 15.74
N GLY A 13 6.22 1.84 14.47
CA GLY A 13 7.07 0.70 14.08
C GLY A 13 8.52 0.77 14.55
N ASN A 14 8.97 1.92 15.04
CA ASN A 14 10.32 2.12 15.60
C ASN A 14 10.37 1.94 17.13
N ARG A 15 9.25 1.64 17.79
CA ARG A 15 9.15 1.42 19.24
C ARG A 15 8.76 -0.02 19.55
N ALA A 16 8.93 -0.43 20.82
CA ALA A 16 8.73 -1.80 21.30
C ALA A 16 7.33 -2.38 20.98
N GLY A 17 6.30 -1.55 20.81
CA GLY A 17 4.97 -2.01 20.40
C GLY A 17 4.90 -2.48 18.94
N GLY A 18 5.78 -2.01 18.06
CA GLY A 18 5.81 -2.36 16.62
C GLY A 18 6.50 -3.69 16.29
N VAL A 19 7.12 -4.35 17.27
CA VAL A 19 7.83 -5.63 17.11
C VAL A 19 7.31 -6.61 18.15
N LYS A 20 6.79 -7.75 17.68
CA LYS A 20 6.26 -8.81 18.54
C LYS A 20 7.29 -9.91 18.75
N LYS A 21 7.52 -10.27 20.01
CA LYS A 21 8.19 -11.51 20.42
C LYS A 21 7.13 -12.52 20.85
N LEU A 22 7.33 -13.80 20.55
CA LEU A 22 6.40 -14.87 20.96
C LEU A 22 6.27 -14.89 22.48
N PHE A 23 5.02 -14.94 22.96
CA PHE A 23 4.65 -15.10 24.38
C PHE A 23 5.17 -14.03 25.37
N TYR A 24 5.75 -12.93 24.87
CA TYR A 24 6.18 -11.81 25.72
C TYR A 24 5.10 -10.74 25.82
N GLY A 25 4.50 -10.59 27.01
CA GLY A 25 3.37 -9.69 27.27
C GLY A 25 3.66 -8.20 27.07
N GLY A 26 4.93 -7.78 27.11
CA GLY A 26 5.35 -6.39 26.90
C GLY A 26 5.64 -6.00 25.44
N SER A 27 5.38 -6.86 24.46
CA SER A 27 5.72 -6.61 23.04
C SER A 27 4.54 -6.78 22.08
N GLY A 28 4.57 -6.04 20.99
CA GLY A 28 3.95 -6.47 19.74
C GLY A 28 2.43 -6.51 19.62
N ARG A 29 1.67 -6.14 20.66
CA ARG A 29 0.22 -5.93 20.60
C ARG A 29 -0.14 -4.52 21.07
N PRO A 30 0.10 -3.48 20.25
CA PRO A 30 -0.21 -2.10 20.62
C PRO A 30 -1.69 -1.90 21.00
N VAL A 31 -2.53 -2.71 20.37
CA VAL A 31 -3.99 -2.71 20.49
C VAL A 31 -4.48 -3.41 21.78
N GLY A 32 -3.63 -4.22 22.43
CA GLY A 32 -4.00 -5.01 23.61
C GLY A 32 -4.93 -6.21 23.34
N LYS A 33 -5.43 -6.38 22.10
CA LYS A 33 -6.21 -7.54 21.65
C LYS A 33 -5.75 -8.03 20.28
N VAL A 34 -6.18 -9.24 19.92
CA VAL A 34 -5.91 -9.85 18.61
C VAL A 34 -6.75 -9.12 17.55
N ILE A 35 -6.12 -8.79 16.42
CA ILE A 35 -6.83 -8.33 15.23
C ILE A 35 -7.17 -9.56 14.40
N GLU A 36 -8.45 -9.78 14.14
CA GLU A 36 -8.93 -10.92 13.37
C GLU A 36 -8.58 -10.73 11.89
N THR A 37 -8.09 -11.81 11.26
CA THR A 37 -7.74 -11.85 9.84
C THR A 37 -8.25 -13.14 9.21
N PRO A 38 -8.46 -13.19 7.88
CA PRO A 38 -8.85 -14.42 7.20
C PRO A 38 -7.86 -15.58 7.42
N LEU A 39 -6.56 -15.26 7.52
CA LEU A 39 -5.53 -16.23 7.88
C LEU A 39 -5.75 -16.81 9.28
N LEU A 40 -6.08 -16.00 10.28
CA LEU A 40 -6.32 -16.51 11.64
C LEU A 40 -7.51 -17.47 11.67
N THR A 41 -8.60 -17.15 10.99
CA THR A 41 -9.75 -18.05 10.85
C THR A 41 -9.33 -19.39 10.23
N ARG A 42 -8.58 -19.34 9.11
CA ARG A 42 -8.05 -20.54 8.45
C ARG A 42 -7.11 -21.35 9.35
N LEU A 43 -6.25 -20.69 10.11
CA LEU A 43 -5.35 -21.35 11.05
C LEU A 43 -6.09 -21.98 12.23
N TRP A 44 -7.18 -21.39 12.69
CA TRP A 44 -8.02 -21.98 13.73
C TRP A 44 -8.74 -23.23 13.23
N GLU A 45 -9.32 -23.19 12.03
CA GLU A 45 -9.92 -24.36 11.38
C GLU A 45 -8.89 -25.46 11.18
N TRP A 46 -7.71 -25.13 10.66
CA TRP A 46 -6.60 -26.08 10.53
C TRP A 46 -6.15 -26.64 11.87
N SER A 47 -6.05 -25.82 12.92
CA SER A 47 -5.67 -26.26 14.26
C SER A 47 -6.66 -27.29 14.81
N ASP A 48 -7.95 -27.13 14.50
CA ASP A 48 -9.00 -28.04 14.96
C ASP A 48 -8.91 -29.42 14.29
N SER A 49 -8.45 -29.48 13.05
CA SER A 49 -8.24 -30.73 12.30
C SER A 49 -6.87 -31.36 12.54
N VAL A 50 -5.79 -30.58 12.57
CA VAL A 50 -4.41 -31.10 12.63
C VAL A 50 -4.10 -31.83 13.94
N VAL A 51 -4.70 -31.40 15.06
CA VAL A 51 -4.52 -32.05 16.37
C VAL A 51 -5.08 -33.47 16.42
N GLN A 52 -5.98 -33.82 15.51
CA GLN A 52 -6.53 -35.16 15.36
C GLN A 52 -5.68 -36.04 14.43
N PHE A 53 -4.68 -35.46 13.75
CA PHE A 53 -3.86 -36.12 12.74
C PHE A 53 -4.69 -36.79 11.63
N GLU A 54 -5.77 -36.13 11.21
CA GLU A 54 -6.64 -36.59 10.12
C GLU A 54 -5.85 -36.76 8.81
N PRO A 55 -6.06 -37.86 8.06
CA PRO A 55 -5.44 -38.04 6.75
C PRO A 55 -5.83 -36.93 5.77
N GLY A 56 -4.87 -36.44 4.98
CA GLY A 56 -5.09 -35.40 3.98
C GLY A 56 -5.00 -33.96 4.50
N ILE A 57 -4.85 -33.76 5.81
CA ILE A 57 -4.59 -32.45 6.40
C ILE A 57 -3.08 -32.16 6.39
N PRO A 58 -2.65 -30.96 5.93
CA PRO A 58 -1.25 -30.56 6.01
C PRO A 58 -0.72 -30.59 7.44
N ARG A 59 0.44 -31.21 7.64
CA ARG A 59 1.14 -31.28 8.94
C ARG A 59 2.11 -30.13 9.14
N ALA A 60 2.57 -29.52 8.04
CA ALA A 60 3.46 -28.36 8.05
C ALA A 60 2.75 -27.13 7.49
N VAL A 61 2.92 -25.98 8.15
CA VAL A 61 2.45 -24.68 7.67
C VAL A 61 3.62 -23.70 7.60
N LEU A 62 3.85 -23.19 6.39
CA LEU A 62 4.86 -22.19 6.09
C LEU A 62 4.18 -20.83 5.86
N LEU A 63 4.41 -19.88 6.77
CA LEU A 63 3.93 -18.51 6.65
C LEU A 63 5.01 -17.64 5.98
N LEU A 64 4.76 -17.24 4.73
CA LEU A 64 5.72 -16.50 3.92
C LEU A 64 5.36 -15.03 3.78
N GLY A 65 6.29 -14.15 4.09
CA GLY A 65 6.17 -12.74 3.75
C GLY A 65 7.24 -11.86 4.35
N GLY A 66 7.16 -10.55 4.12
CA GLY A 66 8.03 -9.55 4.72
C GLY A 66 7.85 -9.37 6.24
N PRO A 67 8.71 -8.57 6.87
CA PRO A 67 8.55 -8.18 8.27
C PRO A 67 7.28 -7.31 8.46
N GLY A 68 6.60 -7.49 9.59
CA GLY A 68 5.42 -6.66 9.93
C GLY A 68 4.07 -7.16 9.41
N ASN A 69 3.99 -8.32 8.77
CA ASN A 69 2.72 -8.91 8.31
C ASN A 69 1.92 -9.65 9.40
N GLY A 70 2.42 -9.74 10.63
CA GLY A 70 1.72 -10.41 11.73
C GLY A 70 1.99 -11.92 11.85
N LYS A 71 3.06 -12.44 11.22
CA LYS A 71 3.45 -13.86 11.29
C LYS A 71 3.54 -14.40 12.73
N THR A 72 4.19 -13.64 13.60
CA THR A 72 4.37 -13.98 15.02
C THR A 72 3.04 -14.03 15.79
N GLU A 73 2.08 -13.14 15.49
CA GLU A 73 0.74 -13.19 16.09
C GLU A 73 -0.01 -14.43 15.60
N ALA A 74 0.07 -14.74 14.31
CA ALA A 74 -0.55 -15.90 13.71
C ALA A 74 -0.07 -17.21 14.36
N ILE A 75 1.24 -17.39 14.53
CA ILE A 75 1.80 -18.56 15.23
C ILE A 75 1.32 -18.61 16.68
N GLU A 76 1.37 -17.50 17.42
CA GLU A 76 0.97 -17.51 18.83
C GLU A 76 -0.50 -17.90 19.02
N GLN A 77 -1.41 -17.36 18.20
CA GLN A 77 -2.84 -17.69 18.27
C GLN A 77 -3.12 -19.13 17.85
N THR A 78 -2.38 -19.64 16.86
CA THR A 78 -2.46 -21.04 16.43
C THR A 78 -2.07 -21.97 17.57
N LEU A 79 -0.97 -21.69 18.27
CA LEU A 79 -0.51 -22.51 19.40
C LEU A 79 -1.47 -22.45 20.59
N ARG A 80 -2.07 -21.29 20.87
CA ARG A 80 -3.15 -21.16 21.88
C ARG A 80 -4.37 -22.00 21.53
N ARG A 81 -4.73 -22.06 20.24
CA ARG A 81 -5.83 -22.91 19.77
C ARG A 81 -5.49 -24.39 19.91
N ILE A 82 -4.28 -24.80 19.54
CA ILE A 82 -3.79 -26.19 19.70
C ILE A 82 -3.78 -26.60 21.18
N ASP A 83 -3.23 -25.78 22.07
CA ASP A 83 -3.24 -26.03 23.53
C ASP A 83 -4.66 -26.28 24.05
N SER A 84 -5.59 -25.40 23.66
CA SER A 84 -7.00 -25.51 24.04
C SER A 84 -7.65 -26.78 23.48
N ARG A 85 -7.39 -27.14 22.21
CA ARG A 85 -7.98 -28.32 21.57
C ARG A 85 -7.42 -29.64 22.09
N LEU A 86 -6.17 -29.66 22.52
CA LEU A 86 -5.54 -30.79 23.19
C LEU A 86 -5.84 -30.83 24.70
N ALA A 87 -6.63 -29.87 25.22
CA ALA A 87 -6.97 -29.75 26.63
C ALA A 87 -5.74 -29.73 27.56
N LEU A 88 -4.70 -28.99 27.15
CA LEU A 88 -3.43 -28.86 27.88
C LEU A 88 -3.45 -27.77 28.96
N SER A 89 -4.55 -27.02 29.07
CA SER A 89 -4.78 -26.01 30.13
C SER A 89 -3.66 -24.96 30.25
N GLY A 90 -3.05 -24.56 29.13
CA GLY A 90 -1.96 -23.59 29.07
C GLY A 90 -0.56 -24.19 29.12
N ALA A 91 -0.40 -25.49 29.36
CA ALA A 91 0.91 -26.11 29.55
C ALA A 91 1.84 -25.98 28.33
N LEU A 92 1.29 -26.00 27.10
CA LEU A 92 2.09 -25.76 25.89
C LEU A 92 2.57 -24.31 25.84
N ILE A 93 1.70 -23.37 26.20
CA ILE A 93 1.99 -21.94 26.18
C ILE A 93 3.05 -21.59 27.23
N ASP A 94 2.92 -22.12 28.45
CA ASP A 94 3.88 -21.89 29.53
C ASP A 94 5.26 -22.48 29.19
N LYS A 95 5.28 -23.69 28.61
CA LYS A 95 6.53 -24.31 28.16
C LYS A 95 7.24 -23.47 27.10
N LEU A 96 6.50 -22.98 26.10
CA LEU A 96 7.05 -22.16 25.04
C LEU A 96 7.48 -20.78 25.57
N ALA A 97 6.69 -20.15 26.43
CA ALA A 97 7.04 -18.89 27.08
C ALA A 97 8.38 -19.03 27.81
N ALA A 98 8.59 -20.10 28.57
CA ALA A 98 9.86 -20.35 29.26
C ALA A 98 11.05 -20.51 28.31
N VAL A 99 10.86 -21.12 27.13
CA VAL A 99 11.90 -21.27 26.10
C VAL A 99 12.24 -19.92 25.46
N PHE A 100 11.23 -19.11 25.14
CA PHE A 100 11.42 -17.82 24.47
C PHE A 100 11.79 -16.66 25.41
N GLU A 101 11.57 -16.77 26.73
CA GLU A 101 11.91 -15.72 27.71
C GLU A 101 13.40 -15.69 28.11
N SER A 102 14.15 -16.79 27.94
CA SER A 102 15.57 -16.98 28.31
C SER A 102 16.12 -16.06 29.42
N LYS A 103 16.20 -16.56 30.66
CA LYS A 103 16.69 -15.79 31.82
C LYS A 103 18.17 -15.36 31.75
N ASP A 104 18.98 -15.99 30.89
CA ASP A 104 20.45 -15.81 30.85
C ASP A 104 20.96 -15.05 29.61
N GLY A 105 20.08 -14.42 28.82
CA GLY A 105 20.46 -13.63 27.64
C GLY A 105 20.91 -14.44 26.41
N VAL A 106 20.86 -15.77 26.48
CA VAL A 106 21.11 -16.66 25.33
C VAL A 106 19.80 -16.83 24.54
N PRO A 107 19.72 -16.41 23.27
CA PRO A 107 18.52 -16.59 22.47
C PRO A 107 18.21 -18.09 22.29
N PRO A 108 16.92 -18.48 22.19
CA PRO A 108 16.55 -19.86 21.91
C PRO A 108 17.13 -20.32 20.56
N GLY A 109 17.25 -21.63 20.38
CA GLY A 109 17.56 -22.21 19.07
C GLY A 109 16.51 -21.83 18.02
N ARG A 110 16.92 -21.73 16.74
CA ARG A 110 16.04 -21.38 15.61
C ARG A 110 14.82 -22.31 15.53
N LEU A 111 15.04 -23.61 15.76
CA LEU A 111 14.01 -24.63 15.81
C LEU A 111 13.72 -24.98 17.27
N VAL A 112 12.48 -24.75 17.70
CA VAL A 112 11.99 -25.12 19.03
C VAL A 112 11.08 -26.33 18.89
N GLU A 113 11.36 -27.39 19.64
CA GLU A 113 10.56 -28.62 19.62
C GLU A 113 9.93 -28.91 20.99
N VAL A 114 8.68 -29.32 20.96
CA VAL A 114 7.89 -29.65 22.14
C VAL A 114 7.21 -31.00 21.96
N ASP A 115 7.49 -31.93 22.88
CA ASP A 115 6.84 -33.24 22.96
C ASP A 115 5.45 -33.12 23.62
N LEU A 116 4.41 -33.43 22.85
CA LEU A 116 3.02 -33.40 23.31
C LEU A 116 2.68 -34.56 24.26
N GLY A 117 3.39 -35.69 24.14
CA GLY A 117 3.26 -36.82 25.06
C GLY A 117 3.69 -36.44 26.47
N ALA A 118 4.85 -35.79 26.57
CA ALA A 118 5.37 -35.29 27.84
C ALA A 118 4.43 -34.26 28.49
N LEU A 119 3.86 -33.34 27.70
CA LEU A 119 2.95 -32.30 28.23
C LEU A 119 1.56 -32.81 28.61
N SER A 120 1.02 -33.77 27.85
CA SER A 120 -0.34 -34.28 28.07
C SER A 120 -0.41 -35.40 29.10
N GLY A 121 0.73 -35.89 29.59
CA GLY A 121 0.82 -37.11 30.40
C GLY A 121 0.48 -38.36 29.60
N GLY A 122 0.85 -38.41 28.32
CA GLY A 122 0.61 -39.52 27.41
C GLY A 122 -0.78 -39.56 26.74
N ARG A 123 -1.66 -38.60 27.04
CA ARG A 123 -3.01 -38.50 26.43
C ARG A 123 -2.98 -38.10 24.95
N SER A 124 -1.92 -37.42 24.54
CA SER A 124 -1.66 -37.01 23.15
C SER A 124 -0.27 -37.50 22.75
N SER A 125 -0.06 -37.79 21.46
CA SER A 125 1.23 -38.23 20.94
C SER A 125 1.64 -37.34 19.78
N GLY A 126 2.91 -36.98 19.73
CA GLY A 126 3.48 -36.17 18.65
C GLY A 126 4.40 -35.06 19.12
N THR A 127 4.95 -34.33 18.16
CA THR A 127 5.90 -33.25 18.37
C THR A 127 5.43 -32.00 17.65
N ILE A 128 5.50 -30.85 18.32
CA ILE A 128 5.33 -29.53 17.68
C ILE A 128 6.72 -28.93 17.47
N SER A 129 7.02 -28.55 16.23
CA SER A 129 8.27 -27.93 15.82
C SER A 129 7.99 -26.51 15.29
N ILE A 130 8.65 -25.50 15.85
CA ILE A 130 8.37 -24.08 15.56
C ILE A 130 9.66 -23.40 15.11
N VAL A 131 9.59 -22.69 13.98
CA VAL A 131 10.61 -21.76 13.51
C VAL A 131 10.02 -20.35 13.48
N GLN A 132 10.38 -19.52 14.46
CA GLN A 132 9.83 -18.16 14.60
C GLN A 132 10.36 -17.19 13.54
N ASP A 133 11.63 -17.32 13.17
CA ASP A 133 12.27 -16.54 12.12
C ASP A 133 13.30 -17.41 11.39
N ALA A 134 12.98 -17.80 10.17
CA ALA A 134 13.87 -18.65 9.36
C ALA A 134 15.19 -17.96 8.97
N SER A 135 15.34 -16.64 9.20
CA SER A 135 16.60 -15.94 8.95
C SER A 135 17.60 -16.02 10.10
N GLU A 136 17.19 -16.53 11.27
CA GLU A 136 18.11 -16.77 12.39
C GLU A 136 18.86 -18.09 12.19
N GLY A 137 20.10 -18.17 12.69
CA GLY A 137 20.89 -19.40 12.76
C GLY A 137 20.70 -20.12 14.10
N ASN A 138 21.28 -21.31 14.24
CA ASN A 138 21.35 -21.97 15.54
C ASN A 138 22.53 -21.40 16.36
N PRO A 139 22.34 -21.04 17.65
CA PRO A 139 23.43 -20.57 18.50
C PRO A 139 24.60 -21.56 18.50
N GLY A 140 25.80 -21.10 18.09
CA GLY A 140 27.01 -21.92 18.05
C GLY A 140 27.15 -22.86 16.84
N SER A 141 26.20 -22.87 15.89
CA SER A 141 26.35 -23.59 14.61
C SER A 141 26.87 -22.68 13.49
N PRO A 142 27.78 -23.15 12.61
CA PRO A 142 28.18 -22.43 11.41
C PRO A 142 27.13 -22.52 10.27
N ASP A 143 26.05 -23.30 10.43
CA ASP A 143 25.08 -23.51 9.37
C ASP A 143 24.35 -22.23 8.99
N LEU A 144 24.26 -21.98 7.69
CA LEU A 144 23.55 -20.84 7.15
C LEU A 144 22.02 -21.02 7.26
N PRO A 145 21.23 -19.95 7.41
CA PRO A 145 19.77 -20.03 7.48
C PRO A 145 19.12 -20.79 6.31
N ALA A 146 19.65 -20.61 5.10
CA ALA A 146 19.22 -21.33 3.89
C ALA A 146 19.46 -22.85 3.99
N GLN A 147 20.58 -23.26 4.58
CA GLN A 147 20.92 -24.68 4.81
C GLN A 147 19.99 -25.30 5.86
N LEU A 148 19.76 -24.58 6.96
CA LEU A 148 18.84 -25.02 8.01
C LEU A 148 17.41 -25.19 7.46
N LEU A 149 16.96 -24.27 6.58
CA LEU A 149 15.67 -24.41 5.92
C LEU A 149 15.61 -25.63 4.99
N CYS A 150 16.65 -25.89 4.18
CA CYS A 150 16.69 -27.09 3.33
C CYS A 150 16.59 -28.37 4.17
N ASN A 151 17.33 -28.43 5.29
CA ASN A 151 17.31 -29.57 6.19
C ASN A 151 15.93 -29.78 6.83
N ASP A 152 15.26 -28.70 7.26
CA ASP A 152 13.89 -28.79 7.79
C ASP A 152 12.94 -29.37 6.75
N LEU A 153 13.01 -28.87 5.50
CA LEU A 153 12.14 -29.31 4.41
C LEU A 153 12.39 -30.78 4.03
N ALA A 154 13.65 -31.22 4.02
CA ALA A 154 14.00 -32.62 3.81
C ALA A 154 13.39 -33.51 4.89
N GLY A 155 13.53 -33.12 6.16
CA GLY A 155 12.88 -33.82 7.27
C GLY A 155 11.37 -33.92 7.10
N LEU A 156 10.69 -32.87 6.63
CA LEU A 156 9.24 -32.88 6.41
C LEU A 156 8.78 -33.79 5.25
N VAL A 157 9.63 -34.00 4.24
CA VAL A 157 9.33 -34.90 3.11
C VAL A 157 9.58 -36.36 3.49
N GLU A 158 10.65 -36.62 4.24
CA GLU A 158 11.03 -37.97 4.70
C GLU A 158 10.12 -38.49 5.83
N ASP A 159 9.69 -37.62 6.76
CA ASP A 159 8.83 -37.96 7.91
C ASP A 159 7.35 -38.16 7.52
N ASN A 160 7.06 -39.18 6.71
CA ASN A 160 5.66 -39.52 6.41
C ASN A 160 4.95 -40.21 7.59
N VAL A 161 5.69 -40.75 8.57
CA VAL A 161 5.17 -41.65 9.62
C VAL A 161 5.06 -40.98 11.00
N SER A 162 5.80 -39.90 11.28
CA SER A 162 5.79 -39.25 12.59
C SER A 162 4.60 -38.29 12.77
N LYS A 163 4.02 -38.28 13.98
CA LYS A 163 2.97 -37.33 14.39
C LYS A 163 3.60 -35.96 14.67
N ARG A 164 4.05 -35.27 13.63
CA ARG A 164 4.72 -33.97 13.73
C ARG A 164 3.82 -32.85 13.22
N ILE A 165 3.78 -31.74 13.95
CA ILE A 165 3.18 -30.48 13.52
C ILE A 165 4.30 -29.47 13.37
N TYR A 166 4.45 -28.88 12.19
CA TYR A 166 5.53 -27.92 11.90
C TYR A 166 4.95 -26.55 11.54
N LEU A 167 5.45 -25.49 12.18
CA LEU A 167 5.05 -24.11 11.94
C LEU A 167 6.30 -23.26 11.70
N ALA A 168 6.39 -22.60 10.55
CA ALA A 168 7.54 -21.74 10.24
C ALA A 168 7.16 -20.38 9.66
N CYS A 169 7.82 -19.34 10.15
CA CYS A 169 7.84 -18.02 9.54
C CYS A 169 9.05 -17.88 8.62
N ILE A 170 8.81 -17.69 7.32
CA ILE A 170 9.89 -17.60 6.33
C ILE A 170 9.83 -16.24 5.62
N ASN A 171 10.98 -15.58 5.52
CA ASN A 171 11.15 -14.38 4.70
C ASN A 171 11.52 -14.79 3.26
N ARG A 172 11.05 -14.05 2.26
CA ARG A 172 11.30 -14.37 0.83
C ARG A 172 12.79 -14.53 0.50
N GLY A 173 13.66 -13.67 1.03
CA GLY A 173 15.10 -13.76 0.77
C GLY A 173 15.71 -15.10 1.19
N VAL A 174 15.31 -15.66 2.34
CA VAL A 174 15.79 -16.97 2.80
C VAL A 174 15.34 -18.09 1.86
N LEU A 175 14.15 -17.97 1.28
CA LEU A 175 13.63 -18.95 0.31
C LEU A 175 14.42 -18.92 -1.01
N ASP A 176 14.77 -17.73 -1.49
CA ASP A 176 15.56 -17.56 -2.70
C ASP A 176 16.99 -18.12 -2.48
N ASP A 177 17.61 -17.81 -1.34
CA ASP A 177 18.93 -18.34 -0.96
C ASP A 177 18.91 -19.87 -0.82
N ALA A 178 17.84 -20.45 -0.25
CA ALA A 178 17.67 -21.89 -0.14
C ALA A 178 17.53 -22.56 -1.52
N LEU A 179 16.83 -21.93 -2.47
CA LEU A 179 16.71 -22.47 -3.84
C LEU A 179 18.06 -22.47 -4.56
N ILE A 180 18.84 -21.40 -4.40
CA ILE A 180 20.20 -21.31 -4.95
C ILE A 180 21.05 -22.44 -4.37
N LEU A 181 21.06 -22.59 -3.04
CA LEU A 181 21.83 -23.62 -2.35
C LEU A 181 21.43 -25.04 -2.77
N ALA A 182 20.13 -25.35 -2.85
CA ALA A 182 19.65 -26.66 -3.29
C ALA A 182 20.07 -26.96 -4.74
N THR A 183 20.06 -25.94 -5.60
CA THR A 183 20.51 -26.07 -6.99
C THR A 183 22.02 -26.33 -7.07
N GLU A 184 22.83 -25.62 -6.29
CA GLU A 184 24.29 -25.80 -6.22
C GLU A 184 24.68 -27.19 -5.67
N ARG A 185 23.91 -27.72 -4.71
CA ARG A 185 24.11 -29.05 -4.14
C ARG A 185 23.58 -30.19 -5.01
N GLY A 186 22.83 -29.88 -6.07
CA GLY A 186 22.18 -30.89 -6.92
C GLY A 186 21.03 -31.62 -6.22
N ASP A 187 20.43 -31.03 -5.18
CA ASP A 187 19.30 -31.61 -4.45
C ASP A 187 18.01 -31.40 -5.26
N THR A 188 17.67 -32.40 -6.07
CA THR A 188 16.57 -32.30 -7.02
C THR A 188 15.19 -32.27 -6.36
N GLU A 189 15.01 -32.98 -5.25
CA GLU A 189 13.71 -33.07 -4.57
C GLU A 189 13.40 -31.79 -3.78
N ILE A 190 14.37 -31.30 -2.99
CA ILE A 190 14.23 -30.04 -2.28
C ILE A 190 14.18 -28.87 -3.25
N GLY A 191 14.97 -28.91 -4.32
CA GLY A 191 14.89 -27.94 -5.40
C GLY A 191 13.51 -27.89 -6.05
N ALA A 192 12.83 -29.04 -6.23
CA ALA A 192 11.47 -29.10 -6.77
C ALA A 192 10.44 -28.54 -5.77
N LEU A 193 10.54 -28.89 -4.50
CA LEU A 193 9.68 -28.37 -3.43
C LEU A 193 9.81 -26.85 -3.30
N LEU A 194 11.02 -26.32 -3.22
CA LEU A 194 11.29 -24.88 -3.15
C LEU A 194 10.72 -24.13 -4.36
N LYS A 195 10.86 -24.68 -5.58
CA LYS A 195 10.22 -24.12 -6.79
C LYS A 195 8.70 -24.08 -6.67
N GLN A 196 8.06 -25.09 -6.08
CA GLN A 196 6.61 -25.09 -5.86
C GLN A 196 6.20 -24.07 -4.79
N ILE A 197 6.95 -23.96 -3.69
CA ILE A 197 6.73 -22.91 -2.67
C ILE A 197 6.83 -21.52 -3.31
N ILE A 198 7.88 -21.25 -4.08
CA ILE A 198 8.08 -19.97 -4.77
C ILE A 198 6.92 -19.68 -5.75
N ARG A 199 6.48 -20.69 -6.52
CA ARG A 199 5.33 -20.56 -7.43
C ARG A 199 4.03 -20.26 -6.70
N SER A 200 3.81 -20.84 -5.53
CA SER A 200 2.57 -20.64 -4.76
C SER A 200 2.48 -19.24 -4.17
N VAL A 201 3.61 -18.67 -3.73
CA VAL A 201 3.69 -17.30 -3.17
C VAL A 201 3.88 -16.19 -4.20
N SER A 202 4.13 -16.56 -5.46
CA SER A 202 4.26 -15.62 -6.56
C SER A 202 2.90 -15.13 -7.07
N MET A 203 2.86 -13.86 -7.50
CA MET A 203 1.72 -13.27 -8.19
C MET A 203 1.77 -13.62 -9.68
N ALA A 204 1.43 -14.86 -10.00
CA ALA A 204 1.33 -15.34 -11.38
C ALA A 204 -0.12 -15.42 -11.84
N ALA A 205 -0.34 -15.30 -13.15
CA ALA A 205 -1.66 -15.48 -13.75
C ALA A 205 -2.24 -16.88 -13.53
N HIS A 206 -1.36 -17.89 -13.48
CA HIS A 206 -1.69 -19.26 -13.15
C HIS A 206 -1.08 -19.57 -11.78
N GLY A 207 -1.86 -19.31 -10.73
CA GLY A 207 -1.49 -19.68 -9.38
C GLY A 207 -1.53 -21.19 -9.18
N VAL A 208 -0.65 -21.71 -8.33
CA VAL A 208 -0.78 -23.09 -7.80
C VAL A 208 -1.48 -23.06 -6.45
N SER A 209 -2.04 -24.20 -6.03
CA SER A 209 -2.63 -24.36 -4.70
C SER A 209 -1.54 -24.20 -3.64
N CYS A 210 -1.87 -23.47 -2.57
CA CYS A 210 -0.96 -23.27 -1.46
C CYS A 210 -1.46 -23.97 -0.18
N TRP A 211 -2.71 -24.41 -0.13
CA TRP A 211 -3.27 -25.06 1.06
C TRP A 211 -4.25 -26.20 0.69
N PRO A 212 -3.78 -27.45 0.49
CA PRO A 212 -2.40 -27.90 0.52
C PRO A 212 -1.56 -27.39 -0.66
N LEU A 213 -0.24 -27.43 -0.50
CA LEU A 213 0.71 -27.12 -1.58
C LEU A 213 0.59 -28.16 -2.70
N GLN A 214 0.46 -27.68 -3.94
CA GLN A 214 0.34 -28.56 -5.10
C GLN A 214 1.55 -29.50 -5.21
N GLY A 215 1.27 -30.81 -5.26
CA GLY A 215 2.29 -31.86 -5.31
C GLY A 215 2.85 -32.28 -3.95
N TYR A 216 2.54 -31.56 -2.87
CA TYR A 216 3.04 -31.80 -1.52
C TYR A 216 1.91 -31.67 -0.48
N PRO A 217 0.99 -32.66 -0.39
CA PRO A 217 -0.23 -32.55 0.43
C PRO A 217 0.04 -32.39 1.93
N GLY A 218 1.19 -32.85 2.43
CA GLY A 218 1.60 -32.68 3.82
C GLY A 218 2.03 -31.26 4.19
N ILE A 219 2.21 -30.36 3.21
CA ILE A 219 2.72 -29.00 3.40
C ILE A 219 1.67 -28.00 2.95
N ALA A 220 1.43 -27.01 3.79
CA ALA A 220 0.67 -25.81 3.47
C ALA A 220 1.59 -24.59 3.48
N VAL A 221 1.30 -23.67 2.58
CA VAL A 221 2.04 -22.43 2.35
C VAL A 221 1.05 -21.28 2.33
N TRP A 222 1.34 -20.19 3.01
CA TRP A 222 0.49 -19.00 2.97
C TRP A 222 1.28 -17.73 2.65
N PRO A 223 1.02 -17.06 1.51
CA PRO A 223 1.67 -15.81 1.17
C PRO A 223 1.00 -14.61 1.83
N MET A 224 1.56 -14.15 2.94
CA MET A 224 1.04 -13.05 3.74
C MET A 224 1.19 -11.67 3.08
N ASP A 225 2.07 -11.53 2.08
CA ASP A 225 2.25 -10.27 1.33
C ASP A 225 1.12 -9.98 0.32
N VAL A 226 0.21 -10.94 0.11
CA VAL A 226 -0.84 -10.83 -0.92
C VAL A 226 -2.14 -10.26 -0.35
N GLU A 227 -2.43 -10.61 0.91
CA GLU A 227 -3.65 -10.21 1.61
C GLU A 227 -3.68 -8.70 1.87
N THR A 228 -4.88 -8.17 1.91
CA THR A 228 -5.13 -6.75 2.19
C THR A 228 -5.62 -6.60 3.62
N LEU A 229 -5.10 -5.60 4.33
CA LEU A 229 -5.58 -5.27 5.68
C LEU A 229 -6.77 -4.29 5.65
N VAL A 230 -7.10 -3.73 4.49
CA VAL A 230 -8.01 -2.58 4.36
C VAL A 230 -9.33 -2.92 3.68
N ALA A 231 -9.54 -4.17 3.28
CA ALA A 231 -10.83 -4.65 2.77
C ALA A 231 -11.32 -5.82 3.64
N GLY A 232 -12.57 -5.74 4.10
CA GLY A 232 -13.21 -6.82 4.85
C GLY A 232 -13.56 -8.02 3.97
N VAL A 233 -13.84 -9.15 4.62
CA VAL A 233 -14.41 -10.35 4.00
C VAL A 233 -15.83 -10.52 4.53
N GLN A 234 -16.81 -10.61 3.62
CA GLN A 234 -18.19 -11.02 3.90
C GLN A 234 -18.77 -10.56 5.26
N GLY A 235 -19.05 -9.26 5.39
CA GLY A 235 -19.72 -8.71 6.57
C GLY A 235 -18.86 -8.58 7.82
N GLN A 236 -17.59 -9.01 7.78
CA GLN A 236 -16.64 -8.76 8.86
C GLN A 236 -15.81 -7.49 8.63
N PRO A 237 -15.50 -6.74 9.71
CA PRO A 237 -14.67 -5.55 9.61
C PRO A 237 -13.24 -5.92 9.18
N SER A 238 -12.66 -5.11 8.32
CA SER A 238 -11.28 -5.29 7.90
C SER A 238 -10.31 -5.13 9.10
N PRO A 239 -9.09 -5.70 9.03
CA PRO A 239 -8.08 -5.47 10.07
C PRO A 239 -7.82 -3.97 10.34
N ALA A 240 -7.79 -3.13 9.31
CA ALA A 240 -7.66 -1.68 9.44
C ALA A 240 -8.84 -1.02 10.15
N GLU A 241 -10.08 -1.46 9.87
CA GLU A 241 -11.27 -0.97 10.57
C GLU A 241 -11.24 -1.34 12.06
N GLN A 242 -10.86 -2.59 12.38
CA GLN A 242 -10.67 -3.02 13.77
C GLN A 242 -9.63 -2.15 14.48
N VAL A 243 -8.46 -1.96 13.88
CA VAL A 243 -7.38 -1.12 14.44
C VAL A 243 -7.84 0.33 14.65
N LEU A 244 -8.51 0.91 13.67
CA LEU A 244 -9.01 2.29 13.75
C LEU A 244 -10.07 2.45 14.84
N HIS A 245 -11.01 1.51 14.92
CA HIS A 245 -12.06 1.52 15.94
C HIS A 245 -11.47 1.53 17.36
N ILE A 246 -10.39 0.78 17.59
CA ILE A 246 -9.74 0.71 18.90
C ILE A 246 -8.95 1.98 19.19
N ALA A 247 -8.21 2.49 18.21
CA ALA A 247 -7.43 3.72 18.36
C ALA A 247 -8.32 4.95 18.57
N ALA A 248 -9.51 4.97 17.98
CA ALA A 248 -10.47 6.06 18.06
C ALA A 248 -11.52 5.90 19.18
N ASN A 249 -11.44 4.84 19.99
CA ASN A 249 -12.39 4.61 21.08
C ASN A 249 -12.39 5.78 22.07
N ALA A 250 -13.55 6.40 22.28
CA ALA A 250 -13.71 7.57 23.12
C ALA A 250 -13.28 7.37 24.58
N ASP A 251 -13.45 6.17 25.13
CA ASP A 251 -13.19 5.86 26.55
C ASP A 251 -11.71 6.01 26.93
N HIS A 252 -10.81 5.88 25.97
CA HIS A 252 -9.37 6.03 26.18
C HIS A 252 -8.86 7.45 26.00
N TRP A 253 -9.71 8.36 25.55
CA TRP A 253 -9.34 9.74 25.20
C TRP A 253 -9.96 10.73 26.19
N PRO A 254 -9.36 11.93 26.34
CA PRO A 254 -10.08 13.04 26.97
C PRO A 254 -11.32 13.42 26.14
N ASP A 255 -12.30 14.02 26.82
CA ASP A 255 -13.45 14.62 26.14
C ASP A 255 -12.99 15.67 25.13
N PHE A 256 -13.74 15.78 24.02
CA PHE A 256 -13.40 16.72 22.97
C PHE A 256 -13.43 18.16 23.51
N GLY A 257 -12.32 18.87 23.39
CA GLY A 257 -12.15 20.22 23.92
C GLY A 257 -11.64 20.29 25.36
N ALA A 258 -11.58 19.17 26.10
CA ALA A 258 -11.09 19.16 27.49
C ALA A 258 -9.57 19.04 27.62
N CYS A 259 -8.86 18.67 26.56
CA CYS A 259 -7.40 18.62 26.57
C CYS A 259 -6.77 20.03 26.59
N GLU A 260 -5.49 20.15 26.89
CA GLU A 260 -4.80 21.45 27.06
C GLU A 260 -4.82 22.34 25.81
N ALA A 261 -4.96 21.76 24.62
CA ALA A 261 -5.08 22.49 23.35
C ALA A 261 -6.54 22.80 22.96
N GLY A 262 -7.51 22.41 23.78
CA GLY A 262 -8.93 22.65 23.56
C GLY A 262 -9.45 22.11 22.23
N GLN A 263 -10.31 22.90 21.58
CA GLN A 263 -10.88 22.59 20.26
C GLN A 263 -9.85 22.68 19.11
N TYR A 264 -8.68 23.27 19.38
CA TYR A 264 -7.58 23.40 18.42
C TYR A 264 -6.61 22.21 18.46
N CYS A 265 -6.92 21.15 19.21
CA CYS A 265 -6.12 19.93 19.20
C CYS A 265 -6.36 19.15 17.89
N PRO A 266 -5.34 18.99 17.02
CA PRO A 266 -5.49 18.27 15.76
C PRO A 266 -5.74 16.77 15.97
N PHE A 267 -5.21 16.21 17.05
CA PHE A 267 -5.33 14.80 17.40
C PHE A 267 -6.73 14.44 17.89
N CYS A 268 -7.29 15.22 18.84
CA CYS A 268 -8.67 15.04 19.28
C CYS A 268 -9.67 15.28 18.14
N THR A 269 -9.40 16.26 17.26
CA THR A 269 -10.20 16.49 16.06
C THR A 269 -10.15 15.31 15.10
N SER A 270 -8.95 14.77 14.84
CA SER A 270 -8.76 13.60 13.98
C SER A 270 -9.45 12.37 14.55
N ARG A 271 -9.35 12.12 15.86
CA ARG A 271 -10.08 11.05 16.55
C ARG A 271 -11.59 11.18 16.36
N ARG A 272 -12.14 12.38 16.61
CA ARG A 272 -13.59 12.63 16.50
C ARG A 272 -14.09 12.41 15.07
N LEU A 273 -13.30 12.80 14.07
CA LEU A 273 -13.65 12.56 12.67
C LEU A 273 -13.59 11.06 12.36
N LEU A 274 -12.51 10.38 12.75
CA LEU A 274 -12.24 8.98 12.42
C LEU A 274 -12.98 7.95 13.30
N SER A 275 -13.71 8.37 14.33
CA SER A 275 -14.46 7.45 15.20
C SER A 275 -15.72 6.86 14.55
N GLY A 276 -16.11 7.33 13.36
CA GLY A 276 -17.28 6.81 12.65
C GLY A 276 -17.38 7.23 11.19
N GLU A 277 -18.49 6.86 10.56
CA GLU A 277 -18.81 7.19 9.18
C GLU A 277 -19.20 8.67 9.00
N PRO A 278 -19.00 9.27 7.81
CA PRO A 278 -18.42 8.66 6.59
C PRO A 278 -16.87 8.68 6.56
N HIS A 279 -16.22 9.28 7.57
CA HIS A 279 -14.79 9.58 7.51
C HIS A 279 -13.92 8.33 7.68
N ALA A 280 -14.30 7.41 8.57
CA ALA A 280 -13.60 6.13 8.75
C ALA A 280 -13.61 5.32 7.45
N GLY A 281 -14.78 5.13 6.83
CA GLY A 281 -14.92 4.49 5.52
C GLY A 281 -14.16 5.22 4.41
N SER A 282 -14.16 6.55 4.41
CA SER A 282 -13.38 7.35 3.44
C SER A 282 -11.87 7.11 3.59
N LEU A 283 -11.35 7.03 4.81
CA LEU A 283 -9.95 6.68 5.07
C LEU A 283 -9.65 5.25 4.60
N ALA A 284 -10.47 4.26 4.97
CA ALA A 284 -10.28 2.87 4.54
C ALA A 284 -10.25 2.76 2.99
N LYS A 285 -11.15 3.47 2.32
CA LYS A 285 -11.22 3.56 0.87
C LYS A 285 -9.97 4.21 0.26
N LEU A 286 -9.44 5.29 0.86
CA LEU A 286 -8.19 5.92 0.44
C LEU A 286 -7.00 4.96 0.56
N LEU A 287 -6.90 4.22 1.67
CA LEU A 287 -5.84 3.23 1.86
C LEU A 287 -5.93 2.12 0.83
N ARG A 288 -7.15 1.65 0.52
CA ARG A 288 -7.40 0.66 -0.53
C ARG A 288 -7.02 1.18 -1.91
N TRP A 289 -7.41 2.40 -2.25
CA TRP A 289 -7.03 3.03 -3.51
C TRP A 289 -5.52 3.20 -3.65
N TYR A 290 -4.81 3.46 -2.55
CA TYR A 290 -3.36 3.50 -2.57
C TYR A 290 -2.75 2.12 -2.89
N GLU A 291 -3.29 1.04 -2.33
CA GLU A 291 -2.85 -0.32 -2.68
C GLU A 291 -3.04 -0.62 -4.17
N LEU A 292 -4.21 -0.27 -4.71
CA LEU A 292 -4.55 -0.51 -6.11
C LEU A 292 -3.67 0.31 -7.07
N ALA A 293 -3.41 1.57 -6.75
CA ALA A 293 -2.70 2.48 -7.63
C ALA A 293 -1.18 2.30 -7.57
N SER A 294 -0.63 1.94 -6.40
CA SER A 294 0.81 1.74 -6.21
C SER A 294 1.28 0.29 -6.36
N GLY A 295 0.36 -0.68 -6.24
CA GLY A 295 0.69 -2.10 -6.12
C GLY A 295 1.30 -2.50 -4.77
N LYS A 296 1.43 -1.58 -3.80
CA LYS A 296 2.01 -1.84 -2.48
C LYS A 296 0.93 -2.15 -1.45
N ARG A 297 1.12 -3.21 -0.66
CA ARG A 297 0.23 -3.57 0.44
C ARG A 297 0.56 -2.85 1.75
N TRP A 298 -0.46 -2.64 2.56
CA TRP A 298 -0.28 -2.29 3.97
C TRP A 298 0.03 -3.55 4.77
N ASN A 299 1.15 -3.55 5.48
CA ASN A 299 1.40 -4.51 6.55
C ASN A 299 0.98 -3.90 7.91
N PHE A 300 0.90 -4.71 8.97
CA PHE A 300 0.47 -4.23 10.29
C PHE A 300 1.41 -3.16 10.85
N ARG A 301 2.73 -3.29 10.62
CA ARG A 301 3.72 -2.29 11.08
C ARG A 301 3.45 -0.92 10.46
N ASP A 302 3.21 -0.86 9.16
CA ASP A 302 2.92 0.38 8.43
C ASP A 302 1.56 0.94 8.85
N LEU A 303 0.54 0.08 9.02
CA LEU A 303 -0.79 0.47 9.45
C LEU A 303 -0.78 1.07 10.88
N PHE A 304 -0.13 0.41 11.84
CA PHE A 304 0.00 0.94 13.20
C PHE A 304 0.80 2.25 13.23
N SER A 305 1.88 2.33 12.45
CA SER A 305 2.66 3.56 12.33
C SER A 305 1.85 4.70 11.73
N LEU A 306 1.01 4.40 10.72
CA LEU A 306 0.10 5.37 10.12
C LEU A 306 -0.92 5.87 11.16
N VAL A 307 -1.60 4.97 11.86
CA VAL A 307 -2.60 5.34 12.88
C VAL A 307 -1.98 6.18 13.99
N ALA A 308 -0.80 5.80 14.48
CA ALA A 308 -0.03 6.59 15.44
C ALA A 308 0.29 8.00 14.89
N HIS A 309 0.75 8.08 13.64
CA HIS A 309 1.08 9.35 13.00
C HIS A 309 -0.16 10.26 12.86
N LEU A 310 -1.31 9.71 12.46
CA LEU A 310 -2.54 10.48 12.26
C LEU A 310 -3.19 10.92 13.58
N LEU A 311 -3.06 10.15 14.65
CA LEU A 311 -3.76 10.39 15.91
C LEU A 311 -2.86 10.87 17.07
N ALA A 312 -1.54 10.76 16.96
CA ALA A 312 -0.60 11.23 17.99
C ALA A 312 0.60 11.98 17.42
N GLY A 313 0.73 12.06 16.10
CA GLY A 313 1.85 12.73 15.45
C GLY A 313 3.14 11.93 15.55
N THR A 314 4.28 12.62 15.43
CA THR A 314 5.59 11.99 15.57
C THR A 314 6.49 12.92 16.39
N PRO A 315 7.12 12.42 17.47
CA PRO A 315 8.00 13.24 18.29
C PRO A 315 9.23 13.65 17.48
N SER A 316 9.66 14.90 17.60
CA SER A 316 10.99 15.32 17.14
C SER A 316 12.07 14.69 18.02
N ASN A 317 13.23 14.36 17.43
CA ASN A 317 14.35 13.73 18.15
C ASN A 317 14.77 14.49 19.42
N ALA A 318 14.61 15.81 19.46
CA ALA A 318 14.94 16.65 20.62
C ALA A 318 13.97 16.52 21.81
N ASP A 319 12.73 16.05 21.59
CA ASP A 319 11.65 16.00 22.60
C ASP A 319 11.19 14.57 22.89
N ALA A 320 11.95 13.54 22.47
CA ALA A 320 11.49 12.15 22.52
C ALA A 320 11.15 11.67 23.95
N SER A 321 11.85 12.18 24.97
CA SER A 321 11.53 11.98 26.38
C SER A 321 10.54 13.03 26.87
N GLY A 322 9.29 12.63 27.12
CA GLY A 322 8.25 13.52 27.66
C GLY A 322 7.39 14.24 26.61
N TYR A 323 7.49 13.87 25.33
CA TYR A 323 6.54 14.30 24.31
C TYR A 323 5.11 13.83 24.66
N SER A 324 4.18 14.78 24.70
CA SER A 324 2.75 14.51 24.80
C SER A 324 2.02 15.24 23.68
N PRO A 325 1.17 14.56 22.88
CA PRO A 325 0.56 15.17 21.69
C PRO A 325 -0.30 16.40 22.01
N CYS A 326 -1.12 16.32 23.06
CA CYS A 326 -1.98 17.45 23.49
C CYS A 326 -1.15 18.63 24.03
N LYS A 327 -0.12 18.37 24.83
CA LYS A 327 0.82 19.42 25.32
C LYS A 327 1.57 20.08 24.18
N TRP A 328 2.03 19.29 23.21
CA TRP A 328 2.68 19.82 22.01
C TRP A 328 1.75 20.74 21.23
N ALA A 329 0.49 20.35 21.08
CA ALA A 329 -0.51 21.16 20.40
C ALA A 329 -0.77 22.49 21.14
N ALA A 330 -0.89 22.44 22.47
CA ALA A 330 -1.07 23.63 23.31
C ALA A 330 0.12 24.60 23.20
N LYS A 331 1.35 24.07 23.17
CA LYS A 331 2.59 24.86 22.95
C LYS A 331 2.64 25.56 21.60
N GLN A 332 1.93 25.08 20.57
CA GLN A 332 1.86 25.77 19.28
C GLN A 332 0.95 27.01 19.34
N LEU A 333 -0.11 26.97 20.16
CA LEU A 333 -1.06 28.08 20.32
C LEU A 333 -0.53 29.14 21.29
N ASN A 334 0.15 28.68 22.34
CA ASN A 334 0.69 29.50 23.42
C ASN A 334 2.22 29.36 23.46
N PRO A 335 2.95 29.95 22.49
CA PRO A 335 4.41 29.91 22.51
C PRO A 335 4.94 30.60 23.78
N PRO A 336 6.04 30.09 24.37
CA PRO A 336 6.61 30.65 25.60
C PRO A 336 7.05 32.11 25.41
N GLY A 337 7.05 32.86 26.52
CA GLY A 337 7.15 34.33 26.58
C GLY A 337 8.31 34.96 25.80
N GLY A 338 8.07 36.20 25.35
CA GLY A 338 8.99 37.02 24.56
C GLY A 338 8.27 38.24 23.99
N ASP A 339 8.92 38.94 23.05
CA ASP A 339 8.33 40.05 22.28
C ASP A 339 6.94 39.67 21.72
N PRO A 340 5.87 40.45 22.00
CA PRO A 340 4.51 40.19 21.51
C PRO A 340 4.43 39.94 20.00
N ARG A 341 5.26 40.61 19.20
CA ARG A 341 5.27 40.42 17.73
C ARG A 341 5.81 39.04 17.37
N LYS A 342 6.95 38.67 17.95
CA LYS A 342 7.53 37.33 17.76
C LYS A 342 6.59 36.24 18.24
N ALA A 343 5.91 36.45 19.36
CA ALA A 343 4.89 35.52 19.86
C ALA A 343 3.73 35.36 18.87
N ASP A 344 3.26 36.44 18.24
CA ASP A 344 2.20 36.38 17.23
C ASP A 344 2.63 35.60 15.97
N VAL A 345 3.85 35.82 15.45
CA VAL A 345 4.40 35.03 14.34
C VAL A 345 4.44 33.55 14.71
N LEU A 346 4.94 33.22 15.91
CA LEU A 346 5.06 31.84 16.37
C LEU A 346 3.69 31.17 16.52
N ARG A 347 2.69 31.89 17.05
CA ARG A 347 1.31 31.42 17.18
C ARG A 347 0.68 31.16 15.82
N LYS A 348 0.76 32.10 14.88
CA LYS A 348 0.24 31.94 13.51
C LYS A 348 0.92 30.80 12.77
N ARG A 349 2.25 30.64 12.93
CA ARG A 349 2.99 29.48 12.42
C ARG A 349 2.52 28.19 13.08
N GLY A 350 2.26 28.25 14.38
CA GLY A 350 1.69 27.17 15.18
C GLY A 350 0.38 26.64 14.59
N VAL A 351 -0.54 27.53 14.18
CA VAL A 351 -1.79 27.15 13.52
C VAL A 351 -1.55 26.29 12.28
N PHE A 352 -0.61 26.65 11.40
CA PHE A 352 -0.27 25.83 10.23
C PHE A 352 0.38 24.50 10.60
N ARG A 353 1.17 24.44 11.69
CA ARG A 353 1.70 23.18 12.21
C ARG A 353 0.59 22.26 12.72
N LEU A 354 -0.40 22.80 13.44
CA LEU A 354 -1.55 22.04 13.92
C LEU A 354 -2.40 21.53 12.76
N LEU A 355 -2.69 22.40 11.78
CA LEU A 355 -3.38 22.04 10.54
C LEU A 355 -2.70 20.86 9.85
N ALA A 356 -1.38 20.96 9.63
CA ALA A 356 -0.61 19.91 8.99
C ALA A 356 -0.58 18.58 9.77
N SER A 357 -0.91 18.59 11.06
CA SER A 357 -1.04 17.41 11.92
C SER A 357 -2.46 16.85 12.00
N GLN A 358 -3.47 17.49 11.41
CA GLN A 358 -4.78 16.85 11.25
C GLN A 358 -4.71 15.77 10.18
N TYR A 359 -5.42 14.65 10.36
CA TYR A 359 -5.24 13.46 9.52
C TYR A 359 -5.37 13.74 8.02
N GLN A 360 -6.30 14.62 7.62
CA GLN A 360 -6.51 14.99 6.22
C GLN A 360 -5.34 15.73 5.56
N HIS A 361 -4.49 16.38 6.36
CA HIS A 361 -3.28 17.04 5.87
C HIS A 361 -2.03 16.21 6.15
N ALA A 362 -2.00 15.44 7.24
CA ALA A 362 -0.91 14.55 7.60
C ALA A 362 -0.70 13.42 6.58
N LEU A 363 -1.78 12.93 5.96
CA LEU A 363 -1.72 12.00 4.81
C LEU A 363 -0.99 12.60 3.59
N PHE A 364 -0.96 13.93 3.48
CA PHE A 364 -0.51 14.66 2.30
C PHE A 364 0.52 15.75 2.66
N GLY A 365 1.68 15.31 3.17
CA GLY A 365 2.75 16.19 3.68
C GLY A 365 3.49 17.03 2.62
N ASP A 366 3.19 16.88 1.33
CA ASP A 366 3.79 17.63 0.23
C ASP A 366 3.26 19.08 0.17
N TRP A 367 3.76 19.92 1.07
CA TRP A 367 3.61 21.38 1.02
C TRP A 367 4.64 22.00 0.05
N PRO A 368 4.37 23.18 -0.54
CA PRO A 368 5.24 23.76 -1.57
C PRO A 368 6.47 24.45 -0.96
N ILE A 369 7.34 23.65 -0.33
CA ILE A 369 8.52 24.12 0.41
C ILE A 369 9.56 24.80 -0.49
N GLU A 370 9.58 24.46 -1.78
CA GLU A 370 10.42 25.05 -2.81
C GLU A 370 10.20 26.56 -2.96
N HIS A 371 9.02 27.06 -2.59
CA HIS A 371 8.71 28.49 -2.62
C HIS A 371 9.15 29.24 -1.36
N ALA A 372 9.64 28.57 -0.30
CA ALA A 372 9.94 29.21 0.98
C ALA A 372 11.04 30.28 0.90
N SER A 373 12.09 30.05 0.10
CA SER A 373 13.19 31.00 -0.10
C SER A 373 12.79 32.17 -1.00
N GLY A 374 12.02 31.89 -2.06
CA GLY A 374 11.42 32.91 -2.92
C GLY A 374 10.48 33.83 -2.15
N LEU A 375 9.57 33.24 -1.37
CA LEU A 375 8.62 33.98 -0.53
C LEU A 375 9.35 34.88 0.48
N ARG A 376 10.45 34.43 1.09
CA ARG A 376 11.24 35.28 2.01
C ARG A 376 11.77 36.54 1.31
N ARG A 377 12.32 36.40 0.09
CA ARG A 377 12.81 37.53 -0.69
C ARG A 377 11.66 38.47 -1.07
N ASP A 378 10.56 37.91 -1.56
CA ASP A 378 9.39 38.69 -1.96
C ASP A 378 8.76 39.49 -0.81
N ILE A 379 8.73 38.91 0.40
CA ILE A 379 8.28 39.60 1.63
C ILE A 379 9.20 40.78 1.95
N ALA A 380 10.52 40.59 1.84
CA ALA A 380 11.49 41.65 2.10
C ALA A 380 11.37 42.78 1.05
N ASP A 381 11.23 42.43 -0.23
CA ASP A 381 11.06 43.39 -1.34
C ASP A 381 9.79 44.24 -1.21
N LEU A 382 8.73 43.69 -0.59
CA LEU A 382 7.49 44.39 -0.30
C LEU A 382 7.54 45.23 0.98
N GLY A 383 8.63 45.17 1.76
CA GLY A 383 8.73 45.82 3.07
C GLY A 383 7.79 45.22 4.12
N LEU A 384 7.42 43.94 3.97
CA LEU A 384 6.45 43.24 4.84
C LEU A 384 7.14 42.25 5.80
N GLY A 385 8.45 42.42 6.06
CA GLY A 385 9.23 41.57 6.96
C GLY A 385 8.72 41.52 8.40
N ASP A 386 7.95 42.54 8.81
CA ASP A 386 7.33 42.62 10.14
C ASP A 386 5.87 42.15 10.15
N PHE A 387 5.30 41.77 9.00
CA PHE A 387 3.90 41.40 8.91
C PHE A 387 3.68 39.94 9.36
N PRO A 388 3.04 39.68 10.52
CA PRO A 388 3.15 38.39 11.17
C PRO A 388 2.63 37.20 10.37
N ALA A 389 1.52 37.37 9.64
CA ALA A 389 0.91 36.30 8.85
C ALA A 389 1.85 35.82 7.72
N LEU A 390 2.46 36.74 6.98
CA LEU A 390 3.39 36.41 5.88
C LEU A 390 4.64 35.70 6.39
N VAL A 391 5.23 36.22 7.47
CA VAL A 391 6.41 35.61 8.11
C VAL A 391 6.08 34.22 8.64
N ALA A 392 4.91 34.04 9.26
CA ALA A 392 4.48 32.75 9.78
C ALA A 392 4.37 31.67 8.68
N ILE A 393 3.77 32.01 7.54
CA ILE A 393 3.63 31.12 6.39
C ILE A 393 5.01 30.79 5.79
N GLN A 394 5.87 31.80 5.64
CA GLN A 394 7.24 31.61 5.17
C GLN A 394 8.02 30.65 6.09
N GLN A 395 7.93 30.83 7.41
CA GLN A 395 8.59 29.96 8.37
C GLN A 395 7.99 28.54 8.35
N PHE A 396 6.67 28.40 8.17
CA PHE A 396 6.03 27.10 8.02
C PHE A 396 6.50 26.37 6.76
N LEU A 397 6.54 27.03 5.60
CA LEU A 397 7.00 26.43 4.34
C LEU A 397 8.49 26.08 4.37
N ALA A 398 9.28 26.72 5.25
CA ALA A 398 10.67 26.34 5.48
C ALA A 398 10.81 25.00 6.25
N LEU A 399 9.74 24.48 6.85
CA LEU A 399 9.72 23.17 7.51
C LEU A 399 9.38 22.08 6.49
N ASP A 400 10.30 21.13 6.28
CA ASP A 400 10.02 19.95 5.47
C ASP A 400 9.23 18.91 6.28
N LYS A 401 7.90 19.00 6.23
CA LYS A 401 6.99 18.11 6.96
C LYS A 401 7.17 16.63 6.65
N ARG A 402 7.69 16.28 5.48
CA ARG A 402 7.97 14.87 5.10
C ARG A 402 9.05 14.25 5.98
N ARG A 403 9.88 15.07 6.62
CA ARG A 403 10.92 14.60 7.55
C ARG A 403 10.38 14.31 8.94
N GLU A 404 9.18 14.77 9.27
CA GLU A 404 8.57 14.54 10.58
C GLU A 404 7.99 13.12 10.72
N SER A 405 7.74 12.38 9.64
CA SER A 405 7.31 10.97 9.71
C SER A 405 8.49 10.01 9.90
N THR A 406 8.23 8.81 10.41
CA THR A 406 9.23 7.74 10.52
C THR A 406 9.76 7.34 9.13
N ALA A 407 10.97 6.76 9.09
CA ALA A 407 11.56 6.30 7.83
C ALA A 407 10.69 5.25 7.11
N THR A 408 10.06 4.35 7.87
CA THR A 408 9.13 3.33 7.35
C THR A 408 7.91 3.96 6.68
N LEU A 409 7.29 4.94 7.32
CA LEU A 409 6.05 5.56 6.84
C LEU A 409 6.29 6.61 5.74
N ARG A 410 7.46 7.26 5.72
CA ARG A 410 7.78 8.37 4.80
C ARG A 410 7.62 8.00 3.33
N ALA A 411 8.09 6.81 2.93
CA ALA A 411 7.97 6.34 1.56
C ALA A 411 6.51 6.12 1.15
N GLN A 412 5.68 5.60 2.07
CA GLN A 412 4.26 5.36 1.82
C GLN A 412 3.49 6.68 1.70
N LEU A 413 3.70 7.64 2.61
CA LEU A 413 3.03 8.96 2.57
C LEU A 413 3.43 9.78 1.33
N SER A 414 4.70 9.70 0.91
CA SER A 414 5.14 10.32 -0.34
C SER A 414 4.47 9.66 -1.55
N GLY A 415 4.37 8.32 -1.56
CA GLY A 415 3.58 7.58 -2.55
C GLY A 415 2.13 8.04 -2.60
N MET A 416 1.45 8.10 -1.46
CA MET A 416 0.07 8.59 -1.35
C MET A 416 -0.09 10.02 -1.89
N SER A 417 0.83 10.93 -1.56
CA SER A 417 0.80 12.31 -2.04
C SER A 417 1.04 12.47 -3.55
N SER A 418 1.80 11.55 -4.13
CA SER A 418 2.04 11.54 -5.58
C SER A 418 0.82 11.07 -6.39
N VAL A 419 0.07 10.12 -5.84
CA VAL A 419 -1.00 9.41 -6.55
C VAL A 419 -2.40 9.90 -6.18
N LEU A 420 -2.66 10.24 -4.91
CA LEU A 420 -4.02 10.43 -4.37
C LEU A 420 -4.30 11.83 -3.81
N ASP A 421 -3.36 12.79 -3.85
CA ASP A 421 -3.56 14.11 -3.23
C ASP A 421 -4.80 14.83 -3.81
N PRO A 422 -5.83 15.11 -2.98
CA PRO A 422 -7.03 15.84 -3.42
C PRO A 422 -6.74 17.22 -4.00
N ALA A 423 -5.63 17.85 -3.61
CA ALA A 423 -5.23 19.13 -4.17
C ALA A 423 -4.99 19.06 -5.69
N LYS A 424 -4.62 17.87 -6.21
CA LYS A 424 -4.33 17.61 -7.63
C LYS A 424 -5.52 17.01 -8.39
N ALA A 425 -6.69 16.94 -7.76
CA ALA A 425 -7.89 16.41 -8.37
C ALA A 425 -8.46 17.35 -9.45
N SER A 426 -9.22 16.77 -10.39
CA SER A 426 -9.87 17.53 -11.47
C SER A 426 -10.82 18.58 -10.88
N PRO A 427 -10.82 19.84 -11.38
CA PRO A 427 -11.81 20.85 -10.98
C PRO A 427 -13.26 20.40 -11.23
N THR A 428 -13.47 19.50 -12.19
CA THR A 428 -14.80 18.98 -12.55
C THR A 428 -15.40 18.02 -11.52
N PHE A 429 -14.63 17.60 -10.50
CA PHE A 429 -15.15 16.68 -9.49
C PHE A 429 -16.07 17.36 -8.50
N GLU A 430 -17.06 16.60 -8.06
CA GLU A 430 -18.07 16.95 -7.08
C GLU A 430 -17.76 16.28 -5.74
N VAL A 431 -17.76 17.08 -4.68
CA VAL A 431 -17.51 16.65 -3.31
C VAL A 431 -18.80 16.76 -2.51
N ARG A 432 -19.34 15.62 -2.11
CA ARG A 432 -20.54 15.55 -1.26
C ARG A 432 -20.14 15.72 0.20
N VAL A 433 -20.22 16.96 0.71
CA VAL A 433 -19.82 17.31 2.10
C VAL A 433 -20.93 17.02 3.13
N SER A 434 -22.17 16.86 2.68
CA SER A 434 -23.31 16.42 3.51
C SER A 434 -24.30 15.62 2.65
N ALA A 435 -25.36 15.06 3.25
CA ALA A 435 -26.39 14.35 2.49
C ALA A 435 -27.04 15.21 1.37
N ASN A 436 -27.17 16.52 1.61
CA ASN A 436 -27.87 17.45 0.72
C ASN A 436 -26.95 18.49 0.07
N THR A 437 -25.65 18.43 0.34
CA THR A 437 -24.70 19.46 -0.11
C THR A 437 -23.58 18.84 -0.95
N VAL A 438 -23.44 19.37 -2.16
CA VAL A 438 -22.38 19.04 -3.10
C VAL A 438 -21.64 20.32 -3.47
N ILE A 439 -20.30 20.26 -3.43
CA ILE A 439 -19.41 21.36 -3.79
C ILE A 439 -18.57 20.91 -4.98
N ARG A 440 -18.48 21.70 -6.05
CA ARG A 440 -17.60 21.43 -7.18
C ARG A 440 -16.23 22.03 -6.90
N TYR A 441 -15.16 21.33 -7.25
CA TYR A 441 -13.81 21.88 -7.07
C TYR A 441 -13.56 23.12 -7.93
N GLU A 442 -14.18 23.23 -9.10
CA GLU A 442 -14.15 24.43 -9.93
C GLU A 442 -14.68 25.67 -9.20
N ASP A 443 -15.75 25.53 -8.40
CA ASP A 443 -16.29 26.64 -7.62
C ASP A 443 -15.31 27.10 -6.53
N LEU A 444 -14.61 26.16 -5.91
CA LEU A 444 -13.55 26.47 -4.94
C LEU A 444 -12.38 27.17 -5.60
N ASP A 445 -11.89 26.66 -6.72
CA ASP A 445 -10.78 27.25 -7.47
C ASP A 445 -11.11 28.68 -7.86
N ARG A 446 -12.30 28.89 -8.43
CA ARG A 446 -12.76 30.22 -8.83
C ARG A 446 -12.79 31.17 -7.63
N ARG A 447 -13.39 30.78 -6.51
CA ARG A 447 -13.51 31.64 -5.32
C ARG A 447 -12.14 31.96 -4.70
N PHE A 448 -11.32 30.95 -4.44
CA PHE A 448 -9.98 31.16 -3.87
C PHE A 448 -9.05 31.91 -4.82
N SER A 449 -9.23 31.81 -6.14
CA SER A 449 -8.47 32.61 -7.10
C SER A 449 -8.77 34.12 -7.00
N LEU A 450 -9.99 34.49 -6.57
CA LEU A 450 -10.44 35.87 -6.43
C LEU A 450 -10.09 36.46 -5.05
N SER A 451 -10.38 35.74 -3.96
CA SER A 451 -9.99 36.11 -2.60
C SER A 451 -10.05 34.91 -1.65
N ILE A 452 -9.18 34.90 -0.63
CA ILE A 452 -9.19 33.85 0.39
C ILE A 452 -10.42 33.98 1.30
N GLN A 453 -10.83 35.22 1.61
CA GLN A 453 -12.05 35.50 2.36
C GLN A 453 -13.29 34.86 1.71
N GLY A 454 -13.50 35.09 0.42
CA GLY A 454 -14.68 34.58 -0.29
C GLY A 454 -14.71 33.06 -0.39
N GLY A 455 -13.54 32.42 -0.50
CA GLY A 455 -13.43 30.95 -0.43
C GLY A 455 -13.72 30.41 0.99
N ARG A 456 -13.20 31.08 2.03
CA ARG A 456 -13.44 30.70 3.43
C ARG A 456 -14.92 30.81 3.80
N GLU A 457 -15.54 31.96 3.54
CA GLU A 457 -16.94 32.23 3.89
C GLU A 457 -17.88 31.23 3.24
N TYR A 458 -17.67 30.96 1.95
CA TYR A 458 -18.42 29.93 1.22
C TYR A 458 -18.34 28.55 1.86
N LEU A 459 -17.15 28.09 2.27
CA LEU A 459 -17.01 26.79 2.94
C LEU A 459 -17.58 26.76 4.36
N GLN A 460 -17.53 27.90 5.05
CA GLN A 460 -18.02 28.05 6.41
C GLN A 460 -19.55 27.95 6.49
N GLU A 461 -20.27 28.39 5.45
CA GLU A 461 -21.72 28.20 5.32
C GLU A 461 -22.15 26.74 5.41
N TYR A 462 -21.31 25.81 4.95
CA TYR A 462 -21.59 24.37 4.96
C TYR A 462 -21.07 23.63 6.20
N GLN A 463 -20.44 24.34 7.16
CA GLN A 463 -19.88 23.76 8.39
C GLN A 463 -18.95 22.56 8.15
N CYS A 464 -18.27 22.55 6.99
CA CYS A 464 -17.47 21.42 6.54
C CYS A 464 -15.98 21.53 6.93
N LEU A 465 -15.61 22.55 7.72
CA LEU A 465 -14.25 22.84 8.19
C LEU A 465 -14.19 22.82 9.73
N SER A 466 -13.02 22.45 10.26
CA SER A 466 -12.71 22.50 11.69
C SER A 466 -12.17 23.88 12.09
N GLU A 467 -12.17 24.18 13.40
CA GLU A 467 -11.67 25.46 13.94
C GLU A 467 -10.22 25.78 13.53
N ILE A 468 -9.38 24.75 13.45
CA ILE A 468 -7.97 24.87 13.02
C ILE A 468 -7.90 25.29 11.54
N GLU A 469 -8.72 24.68 10.67
CA GLU A 469 -8.79 25.00 9.25
C GLU A 469 -9.31 26.41 9.00
N ILE A 470 -10.37 26.80 9.71
CA ILE A 470 -10.91 28.17 9.65
C ILE A 470 -9.85 29.18 10.11
N SER A 471 -9.13 28.88 11.20
CA SER A 471 -8.08 29.76 11.72
C SER A 471 -6.89 29.88 10.78
N ALA A 472 -6.47 28.78 10.14
CA ALA A 472 -5.42 28.82 9.13
C ALA A 472 -5.83 29.67 7.92
N LEU A 473 -7.08 29.54 7.45
CA LEU A 473 -7.61 30.36 6.37
C LEU A 473 -7.70 31.84 6.75
N LYS A 474 -8.08 32.17 7.99
CA LYS A 474 -8.08 33.56 8.49
C LYS A 474 -6.68 34.19 8.50
N VAL A 475 -5.64 33.42 8.86
CA VAL A 475 -4.25 33.91 8.78
C VAL A 475 -3.84 34.16 7.33
N LEU A 476 -4.22 33.28 6.39
CA LEU A 476 -3.96 33.49 4.97
C LEU A 476 -4.73 34.70 4.41
N GLU A 477 -5.99 34.87 4.82
CA GLU A 477 -6.84 35.99 4.45
C GLU A 477 -6.27 37.34 4.92
N GLU A 478 -5.76 37.42 6.15
CA GLU A 478 -5.11 38.62 6.66
C GLU A 478 -3.94 39.07 5.76
N ALA A 479 -3.16 38.11 5.26
CA ALA A 479 -2.09 38.36 4.31
C ALA A 479 -2.60 38.70 2.90
N ASP A 480 -3.64 38.03 2.39
CA ASP A 480 -4.29 38.34 1.10
C ASP A 480 -4.86 39.77 1.08
N ASN A 481 -5.49 40.19 2.18
CA ASN A 481 -6.01 41.55 2.35
C ASN A 481 -4.86 42.56 2.39
N LYS A 482 -3.78 42.29 3.13
CA LYS A 482 -2.61 43.19 3.18
C LYS A 482 -1.95 43.38 1.81
N LEU A 483 -1.89 42.32 1.01
CA LEU A 483 -1.36 42.37 -0.36
C LEU A 483 -2.31 43.07 -1.35
N SER A 484 -3.55 43.32 -0.94
CA SER A 484 -4.53 44.09 -1.70
C SER A 484 -4.49 45.59 -1.40
N ASP A 485 -3.81 46.00 -0.32
CA ASP A 485 -3.61 47.41 0.04
C ASP A 485 -2.92 48.18 -1.10
N HIS A 486 -3.48 49.34 -1.46
CA HIS A 486 -2.97 50.20 -2.53
C HIS A 486 -1.50 50.62 -2.30
N LEU A 487 -1.11 50.89 -1.05
CA LEU A 487 0.26 51.28 -0.70
C LEU A 487 1.27 50.16 -0.97
N VAL A 488 0.91 48.90 -0.68
CA VAL A 488 1.76 47.73 -0.91
C VAL A 488 1.84 47.42 -2.40
N ARG A 489 0.72 47.49 -3.12
CA ARG A 489 0.67 47.18 -4.55
C ARG A 489 1.37 48.22 -5.42
N ARG A 490 1.29 49.50 -5.07
CA ARG A 490 1.89 50.58 -5.87
C ARG A 490 3.41 50.48 -5.93
N SER A 491 4.06 50.01 -4.87
CA SER A 491 5.53 49.93 -4.81
C SER A 491 6.07 48.81 -5.71
N ARG A 492 5.50 47.61 -5.62
CA ARG A 492 5.97 46.40 -6.35
C ARG A 492 4.78 45.50 -6.78
N PRO A 493 4.03 45.86 -7.83
CA PRO A 493 2.79 45.18 -8.19
C PRO A 493 2.99 43.71 -8.58
N ALA A 494 4.03 43.41 -9.37
CA ALA A 494 4.32 42.04 -9.81
C ALA A 494 4.69 41.11 -8.64
N THR A 495 5.44 41.62 -7.65
CA THR A 495 5.80 40.86 -6.44
C THR A 495 4.57 40.62 -5.57
N ALA A 496 3.74 41.64 -5.36
CA ALA A 496 2.50 41.51 -4.60
C ALA A 496 1.56 40.47 -5.22
N ILE A 497 1.35 40.51 -6.55
CA ILE A 497 0.52 39.54 -7.29
C ILE A 497 1.08 38.13 -7.15
N ARG A 498 2.40 37.94 -7.27
CA ARG A 498 3.04 36.61 -7.14
C ARG A 498 2.86 36.02 -5.75
N VAL A 499 3.11 36.80 -4.69
CA VAL A 499 2.90 36.34 -3.31
C VAL A 499 1.43 36.01 -3.08
N GLN A 500 0.54 36.89 -3.53
CA GLN A 500 -0.90 36.71 -3.37
C GLN A 500 -1.41 35.45 -4.08
N ALA A 501 -0.95 35.19 -5.31
CA ALA A 501 -1.27 33.97 -6.05
C ALA A 501 -0.78 32.71 -5.32
N LEU A 502 0.42 32.75 -4.73
CA LEU A 502 0.94 31.64 -3.92
C LEU A 502 0.06 31.40 -2.68
N LEU A 503 -0.34 32.44 -1.96
CA LEU A 503 -1.21 32.31 -0.78
C LEU A 503 -2.57 31.71 -1.13
N ARG A 504 -3.17 32.17 -2.23
CA ARG A 504 -4.45 31.65 -2.75
C ARG A 504 -4.36 30.20 -3.19
N ALA A 505 -3.26 29.81 -3.84
CA ALA A 505 -2.99 28.42 -4.18
C ALA A 505 -2.84 27.53 -2.94
N ILE A 506 -2.18 28.02 -1.88
CA ILE A 506 -2.05 27.31 -0.60
C ILE A 506 -3.42 27.17 0.09
N ALA A 507 -4.24 28.23 0.11
CA ALA A 507 -5.59 28.21 0.69
C ALA A 507 -6.50 27.22 -0.06
N CYS A 508 -6.48 27.24 -1.40
CA CYS A 508 -7.22 26.30 -2.22
C CYS A 508 -6.76 24.85 -1.98
N ARG A 509 -5.44 24.60 -1.90
CA ARG A 509 -4.87 23.29 -1.55
C ARG A 509 -5.37 22.79 -0.20
N LEU A 510 -5.37 23.67 0.81
CA LEU A 510 -5.91 23.38 2.15
C LEU A 510 -7.36 22.94 2.04
N ALA A 511 -8.22 23.80 1.46
CA ALA A 511 -9.65 23.53 1.32
C ALA A 511 -9.95 22.21 0.59
N ARG A 512 -9.29 21.98 -0.56
CA ARG A 512 -9.45 20.75 -1.36
C ARG A 512 -9.09 19.50 -0.56
N ARG A 513 -7.98 19.52 0.19
CA ARG A 513 -7.59 18.41 1.07
C ARG A 513 -8.59 18.21 2.21
N SER A 514 -9.04 19.29 2.84
CA SER A 514 -9.99 19.24 3.96
C SER A 514 -11.27 18.48 3.62
N ILE A 515 -11.93 18.84 2.52
CA ILE A 515 -13.18 18.18 2.12
C ILE A 515 -12.92 16.91 1.28
N GLY A 516 -11.85 16.89 0.49
CA GLY A 516 -11.54 15.78 -0.42
C GLY A 516 -11.19 14.51 0.34
N VAL A 517 -10.37 14.58 1.39
CA VAL A 517 -10.04 13.39 2.18
C VAL A 517 -11.28 12.86 2.91
N ARG A 518 -12.08 13.76 3.51
CA ARG A 518 -13.28 13.42 4.27
C ARG A 518 -14.35 12.72 3.43
N CYS A 519 -14.36 12.99 2.12
CA CYS A 519 -15.32 12.44 1.16
C CYS A 519 -14.69 11.46 0.17
N CYS A 520 -13.40 11.11 0.34
CA CYS A 520 -12.63 10.25 -0.57
C CYS A 520 -12.62 10.73 -2.05
N VAL A 521 -12.47 12.03 -2.28
CA VAL A 521 -12.28 12.63 -3.60
C VAL A 521 -10.80 12.97 -3.80
N THR A 522 -10.14 12.23 -4.68
CA THR A 522 -8.69 12.30 -4.94
C THR A 522 -8.38 12.58 -6.40
N LYS A 523 -7.08 12.71 -6.70
CA LYS A 523 -6.57 12.58 -8.06
C LYS A 523 -6.99 11.20 -8.64
N ASP A 524 -7.66 11.22 -9.78
CA ASP A 524 -8.19 10.05 -10.50
C ASP A 524 -9.30 9.22 -9.77
N ALA A 525 -10.05 9.83 -8.85
CA ALA A 525 -11.10 9.16 -8.06
C ALA A 525 -12.09 8.34 -8.90
N ASP A 526 -12.54 8.86 -10.04
CA ASP A 526 -13.47 8.19 -10.95
C ASP A 526 -12.86 6.95 -11.63
N VAL A 527 -11.56 6.97 -11.91
CA VAL A 527 -10.82 5.83 -12.48
C VAL A 527 -10.57 4.78 -11.41
N LEU A 528 -10.22 5.21 -10.19
CA LEU A 528 -9.96 4.32 -9.06
C LEU A 528 -11.23 3.59 -8.61
N GLU A 529 -12.37 4.27 -8.59
CA GLU A 529 -13.67 3.65 -8.28
C GLU A 529 -14.01 2.54 -9.28
N GLU A 530 -13.86 2.82 -10.57
CA GLU A 530 -14.12 1.85 -11.64
C GLU A 530 -13.14 0.67 -11.57
N PHE A 531 -11.85 0.94 -11.37
CA PHE A 531 -10.84 -0.11 -11.23
C PHE A 531 -11.06 -0.96 -9.98
N HIS A 532 -11.45 -0.36 -8.86
CA HIS A 532 -11.80 -1.09 -7.63
C HIS A 532 -12.96 -2.06 -7.91
N ARG A 533 -14.02 -1.62 -8.61
CA ARG A 533 -15.12 -2.51 -9.03
C ARG A 533 -14.64 -3.68 -9.89
N VAL A 534 -13.74 -3.44 -10.84
CA VAL A 534 -13.10 -4.50 -11.64
C VAL A 534 -12.39 -5.51 -10.74
N THR A 535 -11.57 -5.04 -9.79
CA THR A 535 -10.87 -5.95 -8.85
C THR A 535 -11.81 -6.73 -7.94
N ASN A 536 -13.01 -6.19 -7.67
CA ASN A 536 -14.05 -6.83 -6.87
C ASN A 536 -14.91 -7.83 -7.67
N GLY A 537 -14.77 -7.91 -8.98
CA GLY A 537 -15.46 -8.89 -9.84
C GLY A 537 -16.57 -8.31 -10.73
N ASP A 538 -16.64 -6.99 -10.90
CA ASP A 538 -17.57 -6.37 -11.86
C ASP A 538 -17.22 -6.79 -13.30
N SER A 539 -18.03 -7.69 -13.84
CA SER A 539 -17.83 -8.26 -15.17
C SER A 539 -18.01 -7.23 -16.29
N SER A 540 -18.91 -6.25 -16.12
CA SER A 540 -19.16 -5.23 -17.15
C SER A 540 -17.94 -4.30 -17.29
N ALA A 541 -17.43 -3.83 -16.16
CA ALA A 541 -16.23 -2.98 -16.13
C ALA A 541 -14.99 -3.74 -16.66
N LEU A 542 -14.84 -5.03 -16.32
CA LEU A 542 -13.76 -5.87 -16.82
C LEU A 542 -13.81 -6.06 -18.35
N GLN A 543 -15.01 -6.35 -18.90
CA GLN A 543 -15.19 -6.49 -20.36
C GLN A 543 -14.86 -5.21 -21.12
N GLN A 544 -15.17 -4.05 -20.55
CA GLN A 544 -14.76 -2.77 -21.13
C GLN A 544 -13.24 -2.64 -21.16
N ALA A 545 -12.54 -2.94 -20.06
CA ALA A 545 -11.08 -2.90 -20.00
C ALA A 545 -10.44 -3.85 -21.03
N ILE A 546 -10.95 -5.08 -21.15
CA ILE A 546 -10.48 -6.09 -22.10
C ILE A 546 -10.49 -5.56 -23.54
N ARG A 547 -11.61 -4.99 -23.98
CA ARG A 547 -11.73 -4.44 -25.34
C ARG A 547 -10.71 -3.35 -25.64
N GLN A 548 -10.34 -2.55 -24.63
CA GLN A 548 -9.36 -1.49 -24.79
C GLN A 548 -7.93 -2.00 -24.82
N VAL A 549 -7.60 -2.99 -23.97
CA VAL A 549 -6.29 -3.65 -24.04
C VAL A 549 -6.12 -4.37 -25.39
N GLU A 550 -7.18 -4.98 -25.91
CA GLU A 550 -7.17 -5.57 -27.26
C GLU A 550 -6.89 -4.52 -28.34
N ALA A 551 -7.55 -3.35 -28.27
CA ALA A 551 -7.31 -2.25 -29.20
C ALA A 551 -5.88 -1.66 -29.12
N LEU A 552 -5.23 -1.75 -27.95
CA LEU A 552 -3.84 -1.31 -27.77
C LEU A 552 -2.82 -2.27 -28.40
N LEU A 553 -3.13 -3.56 -28.42
CA LEU A 553 -2.22 -4.59 -28.93
C LEU A 553 -2.35 -4.78 -30.44
N ASN A 554 -3.46 -4.37 -31.03
CA ASN A 554 -3.79 -4.59 -32.43
C ASN A 554 -3.94 -3.27 -33.19
N VAL A 555 -3.39 -3.19 -34.41
CA VAL A 555 -3.49 -2.04 -35.32
C VAL A 555 -4.37 -2.44 -36.50
N ASN A 556 -5.41 -1.66 -36.82
CA ASN A 556 -6.34 -1.96 -37.92
C ASN A 556 -6.90 -3.40 -37.89
N ARG A 557 -7.24 -3.90 -36.70
CA ARG A 557 -7.69 -5.30 -36.47
C ARG A 557 -6.68 -6.38 -36.85
N ARG A 558 -5.41 -6.05 -37.02
CA ARG A 558 -4.31 -7.00 -37.18
C ARG A 558 -3.30 -6.82 -36.05
N PHE A 559 -2.57 -7.86 -35.72
CA PHE A 559 -1.45 -7.76 -34.80
C PHE A 559 -0.18 -7.47 -35.59
N VAL A 560 0.50 -6.36 -35.26
CA VAL A 560 1.65 -5.86 -36.01
C VAL A 560 2.80 -5.64 -35.04
N VAL A 561 3.95 -6.26 -35.31
CA VAL A 561 5.13 -6.20 -34.44
C VAL A 561 6.43 -6.27 -35.24
N CYS A 562 7.45 -5.55 -34.78
CA CYS A 562 8.79 -5.59 -35.36
C CYS A 562 9.60 -6.74 -34.75
N LEU A 563 10.02 -7.72 -35.56
CA LEU A 563 10.75 -8.92 -35.14
C LEU A 563 12.21 -8.66 -34.78
N ASN A 564 12.82 -7.65 -35.39
CA ASN A 564 14.22 -7.27 -35.17
C ASN A 564 14.36 -6.03 -34.28
N ASN A 565 13.40 -5.82 -33.37
CA ASN A 565 13.49 -4.86 -32.29
C ASN A 565 13.45 -5.61 -30.95
N THR A 566 14.28 -5.23 -29.99
CA THR A 566 14.20 -5.75 -28.62
C THR A 566 13.53 -4.75 -27.68
N PHE A 567 13.22 -5.19 -26.45
CA PHE A 567 12.41 -4.40 -25.53
C PHE A 567 13.07 -3.07 -25.17
N GLY A 568 12.37 -1.96 -25.37
CA GLY A 568 12.85 -0.62 -25.00
C GLY A 568 13.79 0.02 -26.02
N GLU A 569 14.10 -0.66 -27.12
CA GLU A 569 14.85 -0.08 -28.24
C GLU A 569 13.91 0.72 -29.18
N PRO A 570 14.38 1.87 -29.70
CA PRO A 570 13.63 2.59 -30.72
C PRO A 570 13.50 1.71 -31.97
N LEU A 571 12.35 1.80 -32.64
CA LEU A 571 12.13 1.06 -33.88
C LEU A 571 13.24 1.37 -34.89
N PRO A 572 13.81 0.35 -35.56
CA PRO A 572 14.79 0.56 -36.62
C PRO A 572 14.25 1.50 -37.72
N PRO A 573 15.12 2.12 -38.54
CA PRO A 573 14.69 2.82 -39.74
C PRO A 573 13.79 1.92 -40.62
N PRO A 574 12.76 2.45 -41.30
CA PRO A 574 11.79 1.67 -42.06
C PRO A 574 12.41 0.65 -43.02
N GLU A 575 13.55 0.99 -43.63
CA GLU A 575 14.28 0.17 -44.59
C GLU A 575 14.86 -1.11 -43.97
N ARG A 576 15.03 -1.13 -42.65
CA ARG A 576 15.61 -2.24 -41.89
C ARG A 576 14.59 -2.99 -41.05
N ARG A 577 13.31 -2.63 -41.07
CA ARG A 577 12.29 -3.28 -40.22
C ARG A 577 11.91 -4.65 -40.76
N ALA A 578 11.84 -5.65 -39.88
CA ALA A 578 11.18 -6.92 -40.18
C ALA A 578 9.83 -6.94 -39.44
N MET A 579 8.74 -6.67 -40.15
CA MET A 579 7.40 -6.55 -39.55
C MET A 579 6.64 -7.86 -39.72
N LEU A 580 6.19 -8.45 -38.61
CA LEU A 580 5.23 -9.54 -38.61
C LEU A 580 3.81 -8.95 -38.48
N THR A 581 2.93 -9.37 -39.39
CA THR A 581 1.51 -9.05 -39.38
C THR A 581 0.72 -10.35 -39.31
N THR A 582 -0.12 -10.49 -38.28
CA THR A 582 -1.00 -11.65 -38.11
C THR A 582 -2.44 -11.23 -37.83
N ASP A 583 -3.32 -12.23 -37.71
CA ASP A 583 -4.67 -12.05 -37.21
C ASP A 583 -4.70 -11.41 -35.81
N ILE A 584 -5.84 -10.81 -35.51
CA ILE A 584 -6.10 -10.13 -34.24
C ILE A 584 -5.76 -11.02 -33.03
N GLN A 585 -4.87 -10.53 -32.17
CA GLN A 585 -4.59 -11.19 -30.91
C GLN A 585 -5.67 -10.81 -29.88
N ARG A 586 -6.62 -11.73 -29.69
CA ARG A 586 -7.76 -11.54 -28.79
C ARG A 586 -7.32 -11.48 -27.33
N VAL A 587 -7.98 -10.63 -26.56
CA VAL A 587 -7.78 -10.52 -25.11
C VAL A 587 -8.97 -11.12 -24.39
N LYS A 588 -8.72 -12.00 -23.42
CA LYS A 588 -9.75 -12.66 -22.61
C LYS A 588 -9.39 -12.55 -21.13
N PRO A 589 -10.35 -12.58 -20.19
CA PRO A 589 -10.00 -12.67 -18.78
C PRO A 589 -9.34 -14.03 -18.50
N VAL A 590 -8.38 -14.07 -17.57
CA VAL A 590 -7.96 -15.34 -16.98
C VAL A 590 -9.08 -15.76 -16.02
N PRO A 591 -9.69 -16.95 -16.20
CA PRO A 591 -10.74 -17.41 -15.28
C PRO A 591 -10.18 -17.54 -13.87
N ALA A 592 -11.02 -17.31 -12.87
CA ALA A 592 -10.68 -17.67 -11.50
C ALA A 592 -10.38 -19.18 -11.46
N LEU A 593 -9.32 -19.56 -10.77
CA LEU A 593 -8.97 -20.96 -10.60
C LEU A 593 -9.93 -21.57 -9.58
N GLU A 594 -10.99 -22.21 -10.07
CA GLU A 594 -11.90 -22.98 -9.21
C GLU A 594 -11.14 -24.13 -8.54
N GLY A 595 -11.36 -24.32 -7.23
CA GLY A 595 -10.73 -25.37 -6.44
C GLY A 595 -9.27 -25.13 -6.02
N VAL A 596 -8.66 -23.98 -6.36
CA VAL A 596 -7.31 -23.63 -5.91
C VAL A 596 -7.37 -22.81 -4.63
N GLU A 597 -6.96 -23.42 -3.52
CA GLU A 597 -6.91 -22.75 -2.22
C GLU A 597 -5.67 -21.84 -2.10
N ARG A 598 -5.87 -20.54 -2.32
CA ARG A 598 -4.86 -19.48 -2.15
C ARG A 598 -5.49 -18.12 -1.85
N PRO A 599 -4.72 -17.14 -1.30
CA PRO A 599 -5.21 -15.77 -1.17
C PRO A 599 -5.65 -15.17 -2.51
N ARG A 600 -6.73 -14.38 -2.47
CA ARG A 600 -7.25 -13.68 -3.65
C ARG A 600 -6.18 -12.75 -4.22
N SER A 601 -5.96 -12.85 -5.54
CA SER A 601 -5.02 -11.96 -6.23
C SER A 601 -5.43 -10.48 -6.06
N PRO A 602 -4.47 -9.56 -5.80
CA PRO A 602 -4.73 -8.12 -5.72
C PRO A 602 -5.25 -7.52 -7.03
N MET A 603 -4.86 -8.13 -8.14
CA MET A 603 -5.09 -7.63 -9.48
C MET A 603 -5.56 -8.75 -10.40
N PRO A 604 -6.46 -8.46 -11.34
CA PRO A 604 -6.88 -9.40 -12.36
C PRO A 604 -5.80 -9.55 -13.44
N PHE A 605 -5.75 -10.74 -14.04
CA PHE A 605 -4.91 -11.03 -15.20
C PHE A 605 -5.77 -11.22 -16.43
N LEU A 606 -5.28 -10.75 -17.56
CA LEU A 606 -5.84 -11.01 -18.88
C LEU A 606 -4.92 -11.97 -19.63
N ARG A 607 -5.50 -12.71 -20.56
CA ARG A 607 -4.82 -13.64 -21.44
C ARG A 607 -4.90 -13.09 -22.86
N VAL A 608 -3.76 -12.98 -23.53
CA VAL A 608 -3.65 -12.50 -24.91
C VAL A 608 -3.24 -13.64 -25.84
N GLY A 609 -3.96 -13.83 -26.95
CA GLY A 609 -3.64 -14.82 -27.99
C GLY A 609 -4.34 -16.18 -27.85
N ALA A 610 -3.99 -17.11 -28.72
CA ALA A 610 -4.53 -18.49 -28.76
C ALA A 610 -4.15 -19.30 -27.50
N GLN A 611 -4.92 -20.33 -27.15
CA GLN A 611 -4.78 -21.02 -25.84
C GLN A 611 -3.40 -21.63 -25.58
N GLY A 612 -2.76 -22.27 -26.58
CA GLY A 612 -1.45 -22.90 -26.40
C GLY A 612 -0.28 -21.93 -26.22
N ASN A 613 -0.40 -20.71 -26.77
CA ASN A 613 0.66 -19.70 -26.82
C ASN A 613 0.28 -18.39 -26.13
N ALA A 614 -0.70 -18.46 -25.25
CA ALA A 614 -1.29 -17.27 -24.65
C ALA A 614 -0.32 -16.60 -23.68
N ARG A 615 -0.25 -15.28 -23.74
CA ARG A 615 0.56 -14.48 -22.81
C ARG A 615 -0.32 -13.86 -21.73
N PRO A 616 0.00 -14.04 -20.44
CA PRO A 616 -0.69 -13.33 -19.39
C PRO A 616 -0.21 -11.88 -19.34
N ILE A 617 -1.13 -10.96 -19.10
CA ILE A 617 -0.86 -9.55 -18.83
C ILE A 617 -1.59 -9.15 -17.55
N ALA A 618 -0.87 -8.56 -16.59
CA ALA A 618 -1.46 -8.02 -15.39
C ALA A 618 -2.24 -6.73 -15.73
N LEU A 619 -3.51 -6.66 -15.35
CA LEU A 619 -4.29 -5.43 -15.49
C LEU A 619 -3.98 -4.49 -14.32
N THR A 620 -2.86 -3.78 -14.41
CA THR A 620 -2.44 -2.78 -13.42
C THR A 620 -3.31 -1.52 -13.50
N PHE A 621 -3.31 -0.71 -12.43
CA PHE A 621 -4.01 0.58 -12.44
C PHE A 621 -3.50 1.51 -13.55
N ASP A 622 -2.20 1.55 -13.80
CA ASP A 622 -1.62 2.35 -14.89
C ASP A 622 -2.13 1.92 -16.26
N LEU A 623 -2.18 0.60 -16.53
CA LEU A 623 -2.74 0.07 -17.78
C LEU A 623 -4.23 0.42 -17.90
N PHE A 624 -5.00 0.20 -16.83
CA PHE A 624 -6.42 0.53 -16.80
C PHE A 624 -6.66 2.03 -17.03
N LYS A 625 -5.93 2.89 -16.32
CA LYS A 625 -6.00 4.35 -16.48
C LYS A 625 -5.64 4.77 -17.91
N ALA A 626 -4.58 4.21 -18.48
CA ALA A 626 -4.18 4.48 -19.86
C ALA A 626 -5.32 4.16 -20.84
N THR A 627 -6.00 3.02 -20.69
CA THR A 627 -7.15 2.67 -21.55
C THR A 627 -8.29 3.68 -21.46
N LYS A 628 -8.55 4.24 -20.26
CA LYS A 628 -9.58 5.27 -20.06
C LYS A 628 -9.16 6.62 -20.64
N SER A 629 -7.90 7.01 -20.50
CA SER A 629 -7.37 8.24 -21.08
C SER A 629 -7.37 8.23 -22.60
N LEU A 630 -7.08 7.11 -23.25
CA LEU A 630 -7.18 6.97 -24.72
C LEU A 630 -8.61 7.20 -25.22
N ARG A 631 -9.62 6.66 -24.51
CA ARG A 631 -11.04 6.93 -24.80
C ARG A 631 -11.40 8.42 -24.70
N ARG A 632 -10.71 9.16 -23.82
CA ARG A 632 -10.87 10.60 -23.64
C ARG A 632 -10.05 11.43 -24.65
N GLY A 633 -9.44 10.80 -25.66
CA GLY A 633 -8.71 11.47 -26.73
C GLY A 633 -7.21 11.65 -26.47
N MET A 634 -6.64 10.97 -25.47
CA MET A 634 -5.18 10.93 -25.29
C MET A 634 -4.51 10.23 -26.49
N VAL A 635 -3.38 10.76 -26.94
CA VAL A 635 -2.58 10.13 -28.01
C VAL A 635 -1.77 8.96 -27.43
N ALA A 636 -1.61 7.87 -28.20
CA ALA A 636 -0.86 6.70 -27.76
C ALA A 636 0.62 6.98 -27.42
N SER A 637 1.22 8.02 -28.00
CA SER A 637 2.59 8.47 -27.67
C SER A 637 2.71 9.07 -26.27
N SER A 638 1.59 9.44 -25.64
CA SER A 638 1.53 9.96 -24.27
C SER A 638 1.38 8.86 -23.20
N LEU A 639 1.44 7.59 -23.59
CA LEU A 639 1.33 6.48 -22.65
C LEU A 639 2.47 6.48 -21.63
N PRO A 640 2.21 6.11 -20.35
CA PRO A 640 3.26 5.94 -19.36
C PRO A 640 4.30 4.90 -19.81
N ARG A 641 5.58 5.14 -19.50
CA ARG A 641 6.68 4.20 -19.83
C ARG A 641 6.43 2.79 -19.30
N SER A 642 5.83 2.66 -18.12
CA SER A 642 5.44 1.37 -17.53
C SER A 642 4.44 0.60 -18.40
N VAL A 643 3.46 1.30 -18.97
CA VAL A 643 2.45 0.72 -19.87
C VAL A 643 3.06 0.35 -21.21
N VAL A 644 3.90 1.22 -21.79
CA VAL A 644 4.61 0.93 -23.04
C VAL A 644 5.49 -0.32 -22.88
N ALA A 645 6.31 -0.37 -21.82
CA ALA A 645 7.16 -1.52 -21.55
C ALA A 645 6.35 -2.82 -21.37
N LEU A 646 5.20 -2.77 -20.67
CA LEU A 646 4.31 -3.93 -20.51
C LEU A 646 3.74 -4.42 -21.85
N LEU A 647 3.29 -3.49 -22.70
CA LEU A 647 2.75 -3.81 -24.02
C LEU A 647 3.84 -4.37 -24.94
N ASP A 648 5.03 -3.78 -24.97
CA ASP A 648 6.13 -4.25 -25.81
C ASP A 648 6.65 -5.61 -25.35
N THR A 649 6.74 -5.83 -24.02
CA THR A 649 7.04 -7.15 -23.44
C THR A 649 6.03 -8.20 -23.91
N THR A 650 4.75 -7.84 -23.89
CA THR A 650 3.67 -8.71 -24.34
C THR A 650 3.76 -8.97 -25.85
N ARG A 651 4.00 -7.94 -26.67
CA ARG A 651 4.11 -8.04 -28.13
C ARG A 651 5.27 -8.95 -28.54
N ALA A 652 6.47 -8.74 -28.01
CA ALA A 652 7.60 -9.58 -28.42
C ALA A 652 7.48 -11.01 -27.85
N GLY A 653 6.87 -11.18 -26.67
CA GLY A 653 6.53 -12.51 -26.14
C GLY A 653 5.54 -13.28 -27.01
N LEU A 654 4.54 -12.58 -27.60
CA LEU A 654 3.60 -13.14 -28.56
C LEU A 654 4.27 -13.41 -29.91
N ALA A 655 5.02 -12.45 -30.44
CA ALA A 655 5.76 -12.58 -31.70
C ALA A 655 6.66 -13.81 -31.66
N GLY A 656 7.44 -13.97 -30.58
CA GLY A 656 8.32 -15.12 -30.39
C GLY A 656 7.56 -16.45 -30.29
N ALA A 657 6.33 -16.47 -29.79
CA ALA A 657 5.52 -17.68 -29.77
C ALA A 657 4.96 -18.00 -31.16
N ILE A 658 4.42 -16.99 -31.85
CA ILE A 658 3.85 -17.09 -33.20
C ILE A 658 4.90 -17.60 -34.19
N VAL A 659 6.10 -17.01 -34.23
CA VAL A 659 7.13 -17.42 -35.21
C VAL A 659 7.69 -18.83 -34.98
N ARG A 660 7.38 -19.46 -33.84
CA ARG A 660 7.78 -20.85 -33.51
C ARG A 660 6.62 -21.84 -33.67
N ASP A 661 5.43 -21.36 -33.99
CA ASP A 661 4.21 -22.13 -34.14
C ASP A 661 3.85 -22.16 -35.62
N GLU A 662 3.93 -23.35 -36.23
CA GLU A 662 3.73 -23.50 -37.67
C GLU A 662 2.31 -23.14 -38.10
N ASP A 663 1.32 -23.49 -37.29
CA ASP A 663 -0.09 -23.21 -37.53
C ASP A 663 -0.36 -21.71 -37.38
N ALA A 664 0.26 -21.05 -36.39
CA ALA A 664 0.09 -19.61 -36.20
C ALA A 664 0.78 -18.75 -37.28
N LEU A 665 1.77 -19.31 -37.98
CA LEU A 665 2.42 -18.68 -39.14
C LEU A 665 1.62 -18.84 -40.43
N GLU A 666 0.67 -19.77 -40.49
CA GLU A 666 -0.18 -19.95 -41.65
C GLU A 666 -1.08 -18.72 -41.81
N GLY A 667 -0.95 -18.02 -42.95
CA GLY A 667 -1.64 -16.75 -43.20
C GLY A 667 -0.99 -15.50 -42.57
N ALA A 668 0.13 -15.64 -41.85
CA ALA A 668 0.92 -14.50 -41.39
C ALA A 668 1.75 -13.88 -42.53
N GLU A 669 1.91 -12.56 -42.50
CA GLU A 669 2.70 -11.80 -43.46
C GLU A 669 3.95 -11.25 -42.77
N ILE A 670 5.14 -11.50 -43.34
CA ILE A 670 6.41 -10.91 -42.88
C ILE A 670 6.91 -9.94 -43.95
N ARG A 671 7.03 -8.66 -43.60
CA ARG A 671 7.58 -7.62 -44.48
C ARG A 671 8.99 -7.24 -44.06
N ILE A 672 9.91 -7.17 -45.01
CA ILE A 672 11.29 -6.73 -44.77
C ILE A 672 11.51 -5.39 -45.49
N GLY A 673 11.77 -4.35 -44.71
CA GLY A 673 12.02 -3.02 -45.20
C GLY A 673 10.78 -2.33 -45.78
N ILE A 674 11.01 -1.50 -46.80
CA ILE A 674 9.98 -0.74 -47.52
C ILE A 674 9.53 -1.41 -48.83
N ARG A 675 9.87 -2.69 -49.03
CA ARG A 675 9.52 -3.42 -50.26
C ARG A 675 8.04 -3.81 -50.26
N ASP A 676 7.45 -3.87 -51.45
CA ASP A 676 6.07 -4.34 -51.69
C ASP A 676 5.96 -5.88 -51.67
N GLU A 677 7.05 -6.56 -51.33
CA GLU A 677 7.14 -8.01 -51.19
C GLU A 677 6.84 -8.41 -49.74
N VAL A 678 5.89 -9.33 -49.56
CA VAL A 678 5.59 -9.98 -48.29
C VAL A 678 5.97 -11.45 -48.35
N ILE A 679 6.62 -11.93 -47.30
CA ILE A 679 6.91 -13.36 -47.10
C ILE A 679 5.72 -13.95 -46.37
N VAL A 680 5.10 -14.96 -46.98
CA VAL A 680 3.94 -15.68 -46.41
C VAL A 680 4.29 -17.16 -46.33
N ARG A 681 3.82 -17.85 -45.28
CA ARG A 681 3.91 -19.31 -45.20
C ARG A 681 2.65 -19.92 -45.80
N THR A 682 2.82 -20.82 -46.78
CA THR A 682 1.71 -21.54 -47.44
C THR A 682 2.13 -22.99 -47.70
N PHE A 683 1.28 -23.95 -47.32
CA PHE A 683 1.54 -25.40 -47.44
C PHE A 683 2.91 -25.82 -46.86
N GLY A 684 3.27 -25.30 -45.68
CA GLY A 684 4.52 -25.65 -45.02
C GLY A 684 5.79 -24.98 -45.58
N SER A 685 5.69 -24.16 -46.63
CA SER A 685 6.83 -23.48 -47.26
C SER A 685 6.69 -21.95 -47.22
N PHE A 686 7.82 -21.22 -47.20
CA PHE A 686 7.82 -19.76 -47.30
C PHE A 686 7.87 -19.31 -48.76
N VAL A 687 6.95 -18.43 -49.15
CA VAL A 687 6.81 -17.91 -50.51
C VAL A 687 6.77 -16.38 -50.46
N ILE A 688 7.31 -15.72 -51.48
CA ILE A 688 7.24 -14.27 -51.64
C ILE A 688 5.99 -13.93 -52.48
N ARG A 689 5.15 -13.02 -52.00
CA ARG A 689 3.96 -12.49 -52.70
C ARG A 689 4.07 -10.97 -52.82
N GLN A 690 3.60 -10.41 -53.93
CA GLN A 690 3.45 -8.95 -54.06
C GLN A 690 2.15 -8.46 -53.40
N GLU A 691 2.22 -7.32 -52.73
CA GLU A 691 1.08 -6.71 -52.05
C GLU A 691 -0.02 -6.31 -53.07
N GLY A 692 -1.22 -6.89 -52.95
CA GLY A 692 -2.36 -6.59 -53.84
C GLY A 692 -2.59 -7.55 -55.01
N ALA A 693 -1.79 -8.60 -55.16
CA ALA A 693 -1.97 -9.68 -56.15
C ALA A 693 -2.82 -10.84 -55.62
#